data_AF-A0A7Z0ER66-F1
#
_entry.id   AF-A0A7Z0ER66-F1
#
_cell.length_a   1.000
_cell.length_b   1.000
_cell.length_c   1.000
_cell.angle_alpha   90.00
_cell.angle_beta   90.00
_cell.angle_gamma   90.00
#
_symmetry.space_group_name_H-M   'P 1'
#
loop_
_entity.id
_entity.type
_entity.pdbx_description
1 polymer ?
#
loop_
_entity_poly.entity_id
_entity_poly.type
_entity_poly.pdbx_seq_one_letter_code
_entity_poly.pdbx_strand_id
1 'polypeptide(L)'
;MLEHTPALVFHTERQRAGTGEWLPDHRLVVRFEPDAAVPLAQLGWRDLDGAEAVAGFDPAMTTFTGARITPHGTSHAWRGRLAERLPDRPGHWFRVQGGEREPEELRLLIEDGGAPAVRVAWADREGGGGAIVLRTLDLDEARAAGEVTGSVRDARAGNEHRAAGEIALNLLDDTSAKWLSWRDADRLEFTLTEPVHVRHYVLVSANDFADRDPCAWELSGSVDGHTWATLDTRSDEFFPGRHLPRDFHVSGPEADTPYRYLRLEITRNCGGSELQLERVRFFSADRTYESFTGHRYAAGQASAPFAGVVGDLVTGTPHSVEDWRSFLAEFSADMLRALDEGDLYTTSEEQRSASWLGYDGATGEQIAALEQRLGRPLPPGYRAFLAASDGWSTMGTFMYSLRGTATVGWLADLADEALPEEYLEGEELVGPALLVSDEGDAQYWLLDAGDVSPDGEWAAYVWASWYPGLGERHRSFADLVVDERASFEELSGAEGRPVRPEGAEELLAQGRRAALNGRVDDALDTLRRAEEKGSGAAAYLRVVLSAFLDARATHHKLRGLLRRPHVVAEIGTDQVRTEAVPLFLRAAGQDAAGNAAHAIRLLGEIVPDPDLPATVPDSEAWLAAHRAPEPPAFERALDTARDLAARGATDDAWAVIEKALPEWYPPAPHRIAPVVLLTDPALKEVVTPRRAREAVFTPKGERPGAEG
;
A
#
# COMPACT_ATOMS: atom_id res chain seq x y z
N MET A 1 10.43 39.25 -2.85
CA MET A 1 10.81 37.90 -2.40
C MET A 1 11.16 38.02 -0.93
N LEU A 2 10.36 37.46 -0.05
CA LEU A 2 10.68 37.39 1.37
C LEU A 2 11.92 36.49 1.50
N GLU A 3 13.01 37.00 2.08
CA GLU A 3 14.18 36.18 2.42
C GLU A 3 13.78 35.26 3.57
N HIS A 4 13.62 33.98 3.25
CA HIS A 4 13.32 32.93 4.21
C HIS A 4 14.53 32.63 5.11
N THR A 5 14.30 32.27 6.37
CA THR A 5 15.38 31.89 7.29
C THR A 5 15.91 30.51 6.90
N PRO A 6 17.23 30.32 6.77
CA PRO A 6 17.80 29.00 6.51
C PRO A 6 17.55 28.07 7.70
N ALA A 7 17.38 26.77 7.45
CA ALA A 7 17.41 25.78 8.50
C ALA A 7 18.81 25.74 9.13
N LEU A 8 18.87 25.67 10.46
CA LEU A 8 20.12 25.66 11.22
C LEU A 8 20.44 24.24 11.65
N VAL A 9 21.66 23.78 11.37
CA VAL A 9 22.10 22.43 11.77
C VAL A 9 23.16 22.53 12.86
N PHE A 10 22.90 21.88 13.99
CA PHE A 10 23.80 21.84 15.15
C PHE A 10 24.40 20.45 15.33
N HIS A 11 25.71 20.41 15.58
CA HIS A 11 26.33 19.24 16.20
C HIS A 11 26.02 19.27 17.69
N THR A 12 25.50 18.17 18.22
CA THR A 12 25.03 18.13 19.60
C THR A 12 25.82 17.14 20.44
N GLU A 13 25.85 17.40 21.73
CA GLU A 13 26.43 16.52 22.74
C GLU A 13 25.42 16.39 23.88
N ARG A 14 25.31 15.19 24.45
CA ARG A 14 24.47 14.91 25.62
C ARG A 14 25.31 14.43 26.79
N GLN A 15 24.82 14.71 28.00
CA GLN A 15 25.41 14.26 29.24
C GLN A 15 24.31 13.74 30.16
N ARG A 16 24.41 12.46 30.55
CA ARG A 16 23.51 11.88 31.55
C ARG A 16 23.77 12.51 32.90
N ALA A 17 22.72 12.92 33.61
CA ALA A 17 22.84 13.52 34.93
C ALA A 17 23.69 12.63 35.87
N GLY A 18 24.76 13.21 36.43
CA GLY A 18 25.65 12.53 37.39
C GLY A 18 26.84 11.76 36.81
N THR A 19 27.01 11.66 35.48
CA THR A 19 28.12 10.90 34.86
C THR A 19 29.36 11.73 34.52
N GLY A 20 29.21 13.04 34.29
CA GLY A 20 30.34 13.96 34.05
C GLY A 20 30.95 13.93 32.64
N GLU A 21 30.61 12.93 31.82
CA GLU A 21 31.09 12.80 30.43
C GLU A 21 30.07 13.37 29.43
N TRP A 22 30.56 14.05 28.38
CA TRP A 22 29.75 14.51 27.25
C TRP A 22 29.98 13.55 26.09
N LEU A 23 28.91 12.99 25.56
CA LEU A 23 28.95 12.08 24.41
C LEU A 23 28.30 12.76 23.20
N PRO A 24 28.80 12.52 21.97
CA PRO A 24 28.10 12.93 20.75
C PRO A 24 26.65 12.44 20.75
N ASP A 25 25.74 13.23 20.19
CA ASP A 25 24.32 12.93 20.06
C ASP A 25 23.82 13.32 18.65
N HIS A 26 22.56 13.00 18.32
CA HIS A 26 21.98 13.31 17.01
C HIS A 26 22.09 14.79 16.66
N ARG A 27 22.28 15.11 15.37
CA ARG A 27 22.24 16.51 14.91
C ARG A 27 20.85 17.09 15.23
N LEU A 28 20.82 18.36 15.63
CA LEU A 28 19.57 19.12 15.68
C LEU A 28 19.46 19.96 14.43
N VAL A 29 18.44 19.73 13.61
CA VAL A 29 18.05 20.62 12.52
C VAL A 29 16.82 21.41 12.98
N VAL A 30 16.91 22.73 12.95
CA VAL A 30 15.81 23.60 13.38
C VAL A 30 15.54 24.73 12.39
N ARG A 31 14.25 24.95 12.11
CA ARG A 31 13.72 26.13 11.45
C ARG A 31 12.39 26.50 12.11
N PHE A 32 12.21 27.78 12.43
CA PHE A 32 10.97 28.27 13.03
C PHE A 32 10.70 29.70 12.59
N GLU A 33 9.63 29.90 11.83
CA GLU A 33 9.15 31.20 11.35
C GLU A 33 7.62 31.26 11.54
N PRO A 34 7.12 31.86 12.63
CA PRO A 34 5.70 32.14 12.82
C PRO A 34 5.38 33.47 12.11
N ASP A 35 5.01 33.40 10.84
CA ASP A 35 4.80 34.48 9.85
C ASP A 35 6.10 35.10 9.31
N ALA A 36 7.02 35.47 10.19
CA ALA A 36 8.32 36.03 9.82
C ALA A 36 9.45 35.52 10.73
N ALA A 37 10.71 35.86 10.38
CA ALA A 37 11.86 35.55 11.21
C ALA A 37 11.78 36.25 12.57
N VAL A 38 11.67 35.48 13.65
CA VAL A 38 11.68 35.99 15.03
C VAL A 38 13.04 35.74 15.68
N PRO A 39 13.53 36.65 16.55
CA PRO A 39 14.77 36.44 17.29
C PRO A 39 14.53 35.42 18.42
N LEU A 40 14.45 34.14 18.07
CA LEU A 40 14.09 33.03 18.95
C LEU A 40 15.05 32.88 20.14
N ALA A 41 14.54 33.03 21.38
CA ALA A 41 15.33 32.83 22.60
C ALA A 41 15.34 31.37 23.02
N GLN A 42 14.19 30.71 22.91
CA GLN A 42 13.97 29.36 23.39
C GLN A 42 12.98 28.62 22.51
N LEU A 43 13.24 27.33 22.29
CA LEU A 43 12.33 26.39 21.67
C LEU A 43 12.23 25.15 22.56
N GLY A 44 11.02 24.67 22.80
CA GLY A 44 10.76 23.40 23.47
C GLY A 44 9.76 22.58 22.69
N TRP A 45 9.94 21.26 22.68
CA TRP A 45 9.03 20.34 22.01
C TRP A 45 8.85 19.04 22.77
N ARG A 46 7.73 18.37 22.49
CA ARG A 46 7.46 16.98 22.86
C ARG A 46 7.15 16.21 21.58
N ASP A 47 7.78 15.06 21.40
CA ASP A 47 7.52 14.19 20.25
C ASP A 47 6.36 13.21 20.51
N LEU A 48 5.92 12.53 19.45
CA LEU A 48 4.83 11.55 19.48
C LEU A 48 5.08 10.41 20.48
N ASP A 49 6.34 9.99 20.60
CA ASP A 49 6.78 8.97 21.56
C ASP A 49 6.81 9.47 23.01
N GLY A 50 6.72 10.78 23.22
CA GLY A 50 6.71 11.42 24.51
C GLY A 50 8.08 11.87 25.04
N ALA A 51 9.13 11.81 24.22
CA ALA A 51 10.38 12.48 24.51
C ALA A 51 10.16 14.00 24.54
N GLU A 52 10.89 14.69 25.41
CA GLU A 52 10.80 16.14 25.55
C GLU A 52 12.17 16.76 25.40
N ALA A 53 12.26 17.90 24.73
CA ALA A 53 13.50 18.66 24.64
C ALA A 53 13.23 20.16 24.75
N VAL A 54 14.23 20.87 25.28
CA VAL A 54 14.23 22.33 25.35
C VAL A 54 15.62 22.85 25.02
N ALA A 55 15.69 23.83 24.12
CA ALA A 55 16.92 24.48 23.69
C ALA A 55 16.81 26.00 23.89
N GLY A 56 17.72 26.57 24.69
CA GLY A 56 17.91 28.00 24.82
C GLY A 56 19.08 28.46 23.97
N PHE A 57 18.83 29.35 23.01
CA PHE A 57 19.80 29.78 22.01
C PHE A 57 20.50 31.07 22.39
N ASP A 58 21.79 31.18 22.09
CA ASP A 58 22.50 32.45 22.18
C ASP A 58 21.98 33.45 21.12
N PRO A 59 22.14 34.78 21.31
CA PRO A 59 21.63 35.79 20.39
C PRO A 59 22.03 35.62 18.92
N ALA A 60 23.18 35.01 18.63
CA ALA A 60 23.63 34.79 17.26
C ALA A 60 23.10 33.48 16.64
N MET A 61 22.34 32.68 17.39
CA MET A 61 21.86 31.34 16.99
C MET A 61 23.02 30.42 16.55
N THR A 62 24.17 30.53 17.23
CA THR A 62 25.39 29.76 16.95
C THR A 62 25.63 28.64 17.95
N THR A 63 25.01 28.72 19.11
CA THR A 63 25.10 27.74 20.20
C THR A 63 23.77 27.66 20.94
N PHE A 64 23.53 26.52 21.59
CA PHE A 64 22.44 26.39 22.54
C PHE A 64 22.84 25.54 23.74
N THR A 65 22.13 25.74 24.84
CA THR A 65 22.13 24.85 26.01
C THR A 65 20.71 24.47 26.37
N GLY A 66 20.51 23.26 26.87
CA GLY A 66 19.20 22.68 27.01
C GLY A 66 19.15 21.41 27.84
N ALA A 67 18.00 20.76 27.81
CA ALA A 67 17.78 19.45 28.41
C ALA A 67 16.92 18.59 27.48
N ARG A 68 17.12 17.27 27.55
CA ARG A 68 16.32 16.27 26.84
C ARG A 68 15.88 15.19 27.81
N ILE A 69 14.63 14.75 27.70
CA ILE A 69 14.04 13.66 28.46
C ILE A 69 13.62 12.60 27.43
N THR A 70 14.09 11.37 27.59
CA THR A 70 13.67 10.26 26.74
C THR A 70 12.21 9.87 27.04
N PRO A 71 11.52 9.11 26.17
CA PRO A 71 10.15 8.65 26.41
C PRO A 71 9.92 7.95 27.76
N HIS A 72 10.95 7.28 28.28
CA HIS A 72 10.94 6.56 29.55
C HIS A 72 11.44 7.40 30.75
N GLY A 73 11.62 8.72 30.56
CA GLY A 73 11.91 9.67 31.64
C GLY A 73 13.39 9.90 31.96
N THR A 74 14.33 9.37 31.17
CA THR A 74 15.77 9.60 31.41
C THR A 74 16.16 11.01 31.00
N SER A 75 16.65 11.82 31.94
CA SER A 75 17.06 13.20 31.70
C SER A 75 18.54 13.34 31.36
N HIS A 76 18.82 14.15 30.34
CA HIS A 76 20.14 14.52 29.86
C HIS A 76 20.29 16.04 29.80
N ALA A 77 21.46 16.54 30.20
CA ALA A 77 21.89 17.87 29.80
C ALA A 77 22.28 17.83 28.33
N TRP A 78 21.94 18.88 27.58
CA TRP A 78 22.09 18.91 26.13
C TRP A 78 22.69 20.24 25.67
N ARG A 79 23.58 20.21 24.69
CA ARG A 79 24.17 21.42 24.12
C ARG A 79 24.49 21.21 22.64
N GLY A 80 24.55 22.30 21.89
CA GLY A 80 24.94 22.22 20.50
C GLY A 80 25.71 23.44 20.01
N ARG A 81 26.46 23.23 18.92
CA ARG A 81 27.19 24.25 18.18
C ARG A 81 26.79 24.19 16.71
N LEU A 82 26.52 25.35 16.12
CA LEU A 82 26.11 25.49 14.73
C LEU A 82 27.22 24.93 13.82
N ALA A 83 26.84 23.99 12.97
CA ALA A 83 27.70 23.38 11.97
C ALA A 83 27.44 23.98 10.58
N GLU A 84 26.17 24.19 10.24
CA GLU A 84 25.76 24.51 8.88
C GLU A 84 24.44 25.31 8.84
N ARG A 85 24.23 26.06 7.76
CA ARG A 85 22.97 26.75 7.44
C ARG A 85 22.49 26.28 6.06
N LEU A 86 21.26 25.78 5.99
CA LEU A 86 20.67 25.22 4.78
C LEU A 86 19.52 26.12 4.30
N PRO A 87 19.74 27.02 3.33
CA PRO A 87 18.69 27.93 2.84
C PRO A 87 17.57 27.18 2.10
N ASP A 88 17.92 26.09 1.40
CA ASP A 88 17.01 25.36 0.53
C ASP A 88 16.41 24.11 1.19
N ARG A 89 16.70 23.85 2.48
CA ARG A 89 16.12 22.69 3.20
C ARG A 89 14.62 22.94 3.38
N PRO A 90 13.74 22.12 2.79
CA PRO A 90 12.31 22.23 3.02
C PRO A 90 12.00 21.90 4.48
N GLY A 91 10.96 22.53 5.00
CA GLY A 91 10.36 22.18 6.28
C GLY A 91 8.85 22.11 6.11
N HIS A 92 8.15 21.85 7.20
CA HIS A 92 6.70 21.87 7.20
C HIS A 92 6.21 23.30 7.07
N TRP A 93 5.22 23.48 6.19
CA TRP A 93 4.62 24.77 5.92
C TRP A 93 3.11 24.69 6.13
N PHE A 94 2.59 25.66 6.87
CA PHE A 94 1.18 25.75 7.22
C PHE A 94 0.63 27.12 6.83
N ARG A 95 -0.59 27.12 6.29
CA ARG A 95 -1.39 28.32 6.08
C ARG A 95 -2.18 28.63 7.35
N VAL A 96 -1.97 29.79 7.94
CA VAL A 96 -2.62 30.22 9.18
C VAL A 96 -4.04 30.70 8.88
N GLN A 97 -5.01 30.30 9.72
CA GLN A 97 -6.41 30.68 9.56
C GLN A 97 -6.72 32.03 10.23
N GLY A 98 -7.58 32.83 9.60
CA GLY A 98 -8.15 34.05 10.21
C GLY A 98 -7.36 35.36 10.02
N GLY A 99 -6.40 35.43 9.10
CA GLY A 99 -5.65 36.66 8.78
C GLY A 99 -6.49 37.68 8.00
N GLU A 100 -6.49 38.96 8.43
CA GLU A 100 -7.37 40.00 7.87
C GLU A 100 -6.91 40.66 6.56
N ARG A 101 -5.82 40.25 5.89
CA ARG A 101 -5.47 40.82 4.55
C ARG A 101 -4.36 40.12 3.74
N GLU A 102 -3.47 39.36 4.36
CA GLU A 102 -2.39 38.60 3.69
C GLU A 102 -2.35 37.18 4.29
N PRO A 103 -1.98 36.14 3.51
CA PRO A 103 -1.87 34.78 4.02
C PRO A 103 -0.68 34.67 4.97
N GLU A 104 -0.93 34.66 6.28
CA GLU A 104 0.06 34.34 7.29
C GLU A 104 0.50 32.87 7.17
N GLU A 105 1.79 32.60 7.37
CA GLU A 105 2.38 31.26 7.26
C GLU A 105 3.05 30.82 8.56
N LEU A 106 3.07 29.53 8.87
CA LEU A 106 4.00 28.95 9.83
C LEU A 106 4.97 28.04 9.09
N ARG A 107 6.27 28.23 9.31
CA ARG A 107 7.30 27.28 8.84
C ARG A 107 8.01 26.65 10.01
N LEU A 108 8.04 25.33 10.04
CA LEU A 108 8.55 24.54 11.15
C LEU A 108 9.41 23.39 10.62
N LEU A 109 10.60 23.24 11.19
CA LEU A 109 11.42 22.05 11.05
C LEU A 109 12.07 21.79 12.41
N ILE A 110 11.86 20.60 12.97
CA ILE A 110 12.53 20.11 14.17
C ILE A 110 12.91 18.66 13.90
N GLU A 111 14.20 18.42 13.68
CA GLU A 111 14.76 17.07 13.57
C GLU A 111 15.83 16.92 14.66
N ASP A 112 15.52 16.19 15.74
CA ASP A 112 16.46 15.89 16.82
C ASP A 112 16.79 14.39 16.89
N GLY A 113 16.48 13.68 15.79
CA GLY A 113 16.43 12.23 15.69
C GLY A 113 15.08 11.65 16.12
N GLY A 114 14.34 12.21 17.06
CA GLY A 114 13.12 11.59 17.62
C GLY A 114 11.96 11.40 16.64
N ALA A 115 10.84 10.93 17.18
CA ALA A 115 9.56 10.92 16.48
C ALA A 115 9.12 12.37 16.14
N PRO A 116 8.09 12.59 15.31
CA PRO A 116 7.64 13.94 14.98
C PRO A 116 7.23 14.71 16.22
N ALA A 117 7.53 16.01 16.26
CA ALA A 117 7.08 16.90 17.32
C ALA A 117 5.55 17.04 17.29
N VAL A 118 4.87 16.70 18.38
CA VAL A 118 3.40 16.86 18.53
C VAL A 118 3.02 18.07 19.36
N ARG A 119 3.98 18.63 20.11
CA ARG A 119 3.80 19.88 20.86
C ARG A 119 5.05 20.74 20.70
N VAL A 120 4.88 22.01 20.37
CA VAL A 120 5.98 22.97 20.25
C VAL A 120 5.63 24.24 21.02
N ALA A 121 6.56 24.74 21.82
CA ALA A 121 6.46 26.00 22.53
C ALA A 121 7.70 26.85 22.26
N TRP A 122 7.51 28.15 22.14
CA TRP A 122 8.61 29.08 21.87
C TRP A 122 8.50 30.36 22.68
N ALA A 123 9.65 31.00 22.87
CA ALA A 123 9.76 32.36 23.36
C ALA A 123 10.77 33.12 22.49
N ASP A 124 10.40 34.32 22.06
CA ASP A 124 11.30 35.23 21.37
C ASP A 124 12.00 36.17 22.36
N ARG A 125 13.01 36.91 21.87
CA ARG A 125 13.77 37.87 22.67
C ARG A 125 13.04 39.20 22.90
N GLU A 126 11.93 39.43 22.22
CA GLU A 126 11.13 40.65 22.31
C GLU A 126 10.04 40.53 23.39
N GLY A 127 9.82 39.32 23.93
CA GLY A 127 8.84 39.02 24.97
C GLY A 127 7.54 38.41 24.44
N GLY A 128 7.50 38.06 23.16
CA GLY A 128 6.45 37.24 22.56
C GLY A 128 6.77 35.74 22.64
N GLY A 129 5.80 34.93 22.26
CA GLY A 129 5.88 33.48 22.34
C GLY A 129 4.57 32.82 22.02
N GLY A 130 4.51 31.51 22.29
CA GLY A 130 3.31 30.73 22.08
C GLY A 130 3.53 29.24 22.29
N ALA A 131 2.46 28.50 22.10
CA ALA A 131 2.50 27.05 22.06
C ALA A 131 1.46 26.52 21.07
N ILE A 132 1.86 25.50 20.32
CA ILE A 132 1.03 24.79 19.37
C ILE A 132 1.10 23.28 19.65
N VAL A 133 0.00 22.61 19.34
CA VAL A 133 -0.10 21.17 19.18
C VAL A 133 -0.17 20.89 17.69
N LEU A 134 0.63 19.95 17.23
CA LEU A 134 0.70 19.51 15.85
C LEU A 134 -0.05 18.19 15.74
N ARG A 135 -0.93 18.09 14.74
CA ARG A 135 -1.59 16.84 14.39
C ARG A 135 -0.76 16.20 13.28
N THR A 136 -0.18 15.03 13.54
CA THR A 136 0.47 14.20 12.51
C THR A 136 -0.59 13.50 11.68
N LEU A 137 -0.34 13.31 10.38
CA LEU A 137 -1.08 12.29 9.63
C LEU A 137 -0.68 10.91 10.18
N ASP A 138 -1.65 10.01 10.34
CA ASP A 138 -1.33 8.64 10.74
C ASP A 138 -0.63 7.91 9.57
N LEU A 139 0.27 6.99 9.90
CA LEU A 139 1.04 6.22 8.93
C LEU A 139 0.21 5.12 8.27
N ASP A 140 -0.89 4.72 8.91
CA ASP A 140 -1.82 3.77 8.33
C ASP A 140 -2.77 4.50 7.35
N GLU A 141 -3.20 5.72 7.69
CA GLU A 141 -3.99 6.63 6.82
C GLU A 141 -3.27 7.05 5.52
N ALA A 142 -1.94 6.89 5.46
CA ALA A 142 -1.08 7.39 4.40
C ALA A 142 -0.44 6.28 3.56
N ARG A 143 -1.06 5.10 3.43
CA ARG A 143 -0.55 3.96 2.63
C ARG A 143 -0.04 4.32 1.22
N ALA A 144 -0.38 5.48 0.66
CA ALA A 144 0.11 5.96 -0.63
C ALA A 144 1.25 7.01 -0.59
N ALA A 145 1.52 7.69 0.53
CA ALA A 145 2.48 8.81 0.55
C ALA A 145 3.91 8.35 0.85
N GLY A 146 4.50 7.62 -0.09
CA GLY A 146 5.93 7.35 -0.11
C GLY A 146 6.41 6.20 0.79
N GLU A 147 5.53 5.30 1.25
CA GLU A 147 6.01 4.02 1.78
C GLU A 147 6.65 3.19 0.66
N VAL A 148 7.85 2.67 0.92
CA VAL A 148 8.63 1.88 -0.06
C VAL A 148 8.90 0.46 0.44
N THR A 149 8.32 0.05 1.57
CA THR A 149 8.46 -1.30 2.14
C THR A 149 8.05 -2.39 1.14
N GLY A 150 6.94 -2.20 0.41
CA GLY A 150 6.47 -3.14 -0.61
C GLY A 150 7.41 -3.31 -1.82
N SER A 151 8.40 -2.41 -1.99
CA SER A 151 9.42 -2.55 -3.03
C SER A 151 10.58 -3.46 -2.63
N VAL A 152 10.64 -3.91 -1.37
CA VAL A 152 11.64 -4.88 -0.88
C VAL A 152 11.34 -6.25 -1.50
N ARG A 153 12.27 -6.73 -2.33
CA ARG A 153 12.17 -8.03 -3.01
C ARG A 153 12.87 -9.18 -2.29
N ASP A 154 13.74 -8.86 -1.34
CA ASP A 154 14.51 -9.84 -0.57
C ASP A 154 14.89 -9.27 0.81
N ALA A 155 14.72 -10.07 1.85
CA ALA A 155 15.09 -9.75 3.23
C ALA A 155 15.90 -10.89 3.83
N ARG A 156 17.05 -10.57 4.44
CA ARG A 156 17.97 -11.56 5.01
C ARG A 156 18.38 -11.15 6.41
N ALA A 157 18.40 -12.12 7.32
CA ALA A 157 18.95 -11.95 8.66
C ALA A 157 20.29 -12.67 8.82
N GLY A 158 21.11 -12.21 9.77
CA GLY A 158 22.30 -12.93 10.19
C GLY A 158 21.99 -14.25 10.93
N ASN A 159 20.86 -14.30 11.64
CA ASN A 159 20.27 -15.50 12.24
C ASN A 159 18.74 -15.37 12.28
N GLU A 160 18.03 -16.50 12.24
CA GLU A 160 16.57 -16.52 12.35
C GLU A 160 16.04 -17.89 12.84
N HIS A 161 14.84 -17.90 13.43
CA HIS A 161 14.21 -19.13 13.92
C HIS A 161 13.32 -19.79 12.86
N ARG A 162 13.96 -20.33 11.80
CA ARG A 162 13.27 -20.99 10.67
C ARG A 162 12.32 -22.12 11.06
N ALA A 163 12.62 -22.87 12.10
CA ALA A 163 11.79 -24.00 12.54
C ALA A 163 10.42 -23.58 13.08
N ALA A 164 10.30 -22.35 13.62
CA ALA A 164 9.04 -21.76 14.05
C ALA A 164 8.42 -20.83 12.99
N GLY A 165 9.06 -20.68 11.82
CA GLY A 165 8.63 -19.74 10.80
C GLY A 165 8.91 -18.27 11.15
N GLU A 166 9.71 -17.98 12.17
CA GLU A 166 10.04 -16.62 12.60
C GLU A 166 11.26 -16.08 11.84
N ILE A 167 11.03 -15.66 10.60
CA ILE A 167 12.05 -15.34 9.59
C ILE A 167 12.04 -13.88 9.18
N ALA A 168 13.12 -13.41 8.55
CA ALA A 168 13.27 -11.99 8.17
C ALA A 168 12.16 -11.47 7.24
N LEU A 169 11.58 -12.35 6.41
CA LEU A 169 10.49 -11.99 5.48
C LEU A 169 9.23 -11.53 6.22
N ASN A 170 8.97 -12.05 7.42
CA ASN A 170 7.80 -11.66 8.20
C ASN A 170 7.78 -10.16 8.51
N LEU A 171 8.95 -9.51 8.55
CA LEU A 171 9.09 -8.07 8.82
C LEU A 171 8.45 -7.17 7.77
N LEU A 172 8.11 -7.70 6.60
CA LEU A 172 7.56 -6.94 5.47
C LEU A 172 6.05 -7.08 5.34
N ASP A 173 5.45 -8.05 6.03
CA ASP A 173 4.03 -8.36 5.92
C ASP A 173 3.21 -7.61 6.98
N ASP A 174 1.93 -7.41 6.72
CA ASP A 174 0.98 -6.75 7.63
C ASP A 174 0.39 -7.72 8.68
N THR A 175 1.16 -8.73 9.07
CA THR A 175 0.74 -9.75 10.04
C THR A 175 1.50 -9.57 11.35
N SER A 176 1.00 -10.13 12.45
CA SER A 176 1.71 -10.15 13.73
C SER A 176 2.82 -11.22 13.80
N ALA A 177 3.21 -11.81 12.67
CA ALA A 177 4.34 -12.72 12.58
C ALA A 177 5.65 -11.94 12.74
N LYS A 178 6.63 -12.54 13.44
CA LYS A 178 7.88 -11.85 13.79
C LYS A 178 9.12 -12.50 13.20
N TRP A 179 10.22 -11.79 13.25
CA TRP A 179 11.56 -12.34 13.16
C TRP A 179 12.16 -12.52 14.56
N LEU A 180 12.86 -13.64 14.78
CA LEU A 180 13.59 -13.94 16.01
C LEU A 180 15.01 -14.39 15.70
N SER A 181 15.99 -13.74 16.32
CA SER A 181 17.39 -14.15 16.36
C SER A 181 17.76 -14.70 17.73
N TRP A 182 18.56 -15.77 17.75
CA TRP A 182 19.12 -16.36 18.98
C TRP A 182 20.32 -15.60 19.53
N ARG A 183 20.50 -14.34 19.11
CA ARG A 183 21.57 -13.43 19.52
C ARG A 183 20.95 -12.18 20.13
N ASP A 184 21.70 -11.50 20.98
CA ASP A 184 21.35 -10.20 21.56
C ASP A 184 21.68 -9.00 20.65
N ALA A 185 22.41 -9.26 19.56
CA ALA A 185 22.74 -8.33 18.48
C ALA A 185 22.79 -9.10 17.15
N ASP A 186 22.23 -8.52 16.10
CA ASP A 186 22.22 -9.13 14.77
C ASP A 186 21.97 -8.09 13.67
N ARG A 187 22.05 -8.54 12.41
CA ARG A 187 21.78 -7.68 11.25
C ARG A 187 20.63 -8.19 10.40
N LEU A 188 19.92 -7.23 9.81
CA LEU A 188 18.91 -7.42 8.78
C LEU A 188 19.34 -6.64 7.54
N GLU A 189 19.28 -7.28 6.37
CA GLU A 189 19.59 -6.69 5.06
C GLU A 189 18.37 -6.79 4.16
N PHE A 190 18.00 -5.68 3.54
CA PHE A 190 16.86 -5.55 2.64
C PHE A 190 17.34 -5.13 1.27
N THR A 191 16.83 -5.78 0.22
CA THR A 191 17.11 -5.42 -1.17
C THR A 191 15.84 -4.91 -1.82
N LEU A 192 15.90 -3.69 -2.34
CA LEU A 192 14.79 -3.03 -3.03
C LEU A 192 14.82 -3.38 -4.53
N THR A 193 13.64 -3.26 -5.15
CA THR A 193 13.47 -3.48 -6.59
C THR A 193 14.15 -2.37 -7.38
N GLU A 194 13.98 -1.11 -6.94
CA GLU A 194 14.62 0.09 -7.48
C GLU A 194 15.30 0.90 -6.35
N PRO A 195 16.30 1.74 -6.63
CA PRO A 195 16.89 2.62 -5.62
C PRO A 195 15.88 3.67 -5.12
N VAL A 196 15.75 3.81 -3.79
CA VAL A 196 14.80 4.76 -3.16
C VAL A 196 15.50 5.66 -2.15
N HIS A 197 14.99 6.88 -1.99
CA HIS A 197 15.36 7.71 -0.83
C HIS A 197 14.74 7.11 0.42
N VAL A 198 15.44 7.17 1.55
CA VAL A 198 14.89 6.79 2.86
C VAL A 198 14.94 8.00 3.76
N ARG A 199 13.76 8.50 4.12
CA ARG A 199 13.53 9.70 4.93
C ARG A 199 13.08 9.38 6.34
N HIS A 200 12.32 8.30 6.49
CA HIS A 200 11.97 7.76 7.80
C HIS A 200 11.78 6.25 7.73
N TYR A 201 11.82 5.62 8.89
CA TYR A 201 11.55 4.20 9.06
C TYR A 201 10.80 3.97 10.37
N VAL A 202 10.02 2.89 10.39
CA VAL A 202 9.26 2.46 11.56
C VAL A 202 9.71 1.07 11.95
N LEU A 203 9.93 0.86 13.24
CA LEU A 203 10.15 -0.46 13.83
C LEU A 203 8.95 -0.82 14.69
N VAL A 204 8.44 -2.04 14.60
CA VAL A 204 7.32 -2.52 15.43
C VAL A 204 7.82 -3.60 16.39
N SER A 205 7.55 -3.39 17.68
CA SER A 205 7.92 -4.34 18.73
C SER A 205 7.13 -5.65 18.61
N ALA A 206 7.79 -6.80 18.82
CA ALA A 206 7.12 -8.09 18.74
C ALA A 206 6.30 -8.45 20.00
N ASN A 207 5.58 -9.57 19.94
CA ASN A 207 4.59 -10.02 20.91
C ASN A 207 5.12 -10.54 22.27
N ASP A 208 6.38 -10.97 22.38
CA ASP A 208 6.87 -11.71 23.56
C ASP A 208 7.45 -10.81 24.67
N PHE A 209 8.79 -10.67 24.74
CA PHE A 209 9.48 -10.06 25.88
C PHE A 209 10.22 -8.77 25.49
N ALA A 210 9.96 -7.69 26.22
CA ALA A 210 10.53 -6.37 25.94
C ALA A 210 12.07 -6.30 26.07
N ASP A 211 12.69 -7.20 26.83
CA ASP A 211 14.15 -7.27 26.97
C ASP A 211 14.84 -7.74 25.68
N ARG A 212 14.10 -8.37 24.76
CA ARG A 212 14.58 -8.82 23.45
C ARG A 212 14.42 -7.78 22.35
N ASP A 213 13.80 -6.64 22.62
CA ASP A 213 13.60 -5.62 21.61
C ASP A 213 14.91 -4.88 21.29
N PRO A 214 15.05 -4.28 20.10
CA PRO A 214 16.18 -3.41 19.78
C PRO A 214 16.26 -2.22 20.74
N CYS A 215 17.45 -1.95 21.27
CA CYS A 215 17.73 -0.80 22.15
C CYS A 215 18.83 0.12 21.59
N ALA A 216 19.63 -0.37 20.64
CA ALA A 216 20.59 0.41 19.88
C ALA A 216 20.84 -0.24 18.51
N TRP A 217 20.96 0.57 17.47
CA TRP A 217 21.17 0.10 16.10
C TRP A 217 21.75 1.17 15.19
N GLU A 218 22.26 0.74 14.05
CA GLU A 218 22.63 1.60 12.93
C GLU A 218 21.80 1.22 11.71
N LEU A 219 21.13 2.20 11.09
CA LEU A 219 20.55 2.06 9.77
C LEU A 219 21.55 2.58 8.74
N SER A 220 21.82 1.80 7.69
CA SER A 220 22.75 2.18 6.63
C SER A 220 22.20 1.84 5.25
N GLY A 221 22.59 2.64 4.26
CA GLY A 221 22.20 2.49 2.86
C GLY A 221 23.39 2.18 1.97
N SER A 222 23.17 1.38 0.93
CA SER A 222 24.17 1.10 -0.10
C SER A 222 23.56 1.10 -1.50
N VAL A 223 24.30 1.69 -2.45
CA VAL A 223 23.91 1.72 -3.88
C VAL A 223 24.38 0.43 -4.59
N ASP A 224 25.47 -0.16 -4.13
CA ASP A 224 26.18 -1.28 -4.78
C ASP A 224 26.15 -2.59 -3.97
N GLY A 225 25.71 -2.55 -2.71
CA GLY A 225 25.71 -3.69 -1.79
C GLY A 225 27.06 -3.95 -1.12
N HIS A 226 28.05 -3.07 -1.32
CA HIS A 226 29.42 -3.22 -0.84
C HIS A 226 29.86 -2.03 0.03
N THR A 227 29.55 -0.81 -0.42
CA THR A 227 29.88 0.43 0.27
C THR A 227 28.65 0.94 0.99
N TRP A 228 28.74 1.07 2.31
CA TRP A 228 27.61 1.44 3.17
C TRP A 228 27.79 2.84 3.74
N ALA A 229 26.77 3.68 3.60
CA ALA A 229 26.66 4.99 4.22
C ALA A 229 25.70 4.90 5.41
N THR A 230 26.12 5.40 6.57
CA THR A 230 25.26 5.48 7.76
C THR A 230 24.16 6.51 7.54
N LEU A 231 22.91 6.06 7.67
CA LEU A 231 21.73 6.90 7.56
C LEU A 231 21.27 7.38 8.93
N ASP A 232 21.29 6.48 9.92
CA ASP A 232 20.84 6.79 11.28
C ASP A 232 21.56 5.90 12.30
N THR A 233 21.71 6.40 13.53
CA THR A 233 22.36 5.68 14.63
C THR A 233 21.64 5.93 15.93
N ARG A 234 21.06 4.89 16.53
CA ARG A 234 20.23 4.96 17.72
C ARG A 234 20.85 4.28 18.91
N SER A 235 20.58 4.84 20.09
CA SER A 235 21.04 4.28 21.36
C SER A 235 20.08 4.64 22.49
N ASP A 236 19.90 3.70 23.41
CA ASP A 236 19.02 3.83 24.57
C ASP A 236 17.54 4.03 24.19
N GLU A 237 17.12 3.39 23.10
CA GLU A 237 15.74 3.34 22.64
C GLU A 237 14.93 2.29 23.40
N PHE A 238 13.60 2.41 23.36
CA PHE A 238 12.69 1.51 24.07
C PHE A 238 11.30 1.50 23.43
N PHE A 239 10.61 0.35 23.49
CA PHE A 239 9.24 0.17 22.99
C PHE A 239 8.24 0.12 24.17
N PRO A 240 7.28 1.06 24.26
CA PRO A 240 6.43 1.23 25.45
C PRO A 240 5.40 0.12 25.69
N GLY A 241 5.16 -0.73 24.70
CA GLY A 241 4.15 -1.79 24.71
C GLY A 241 4.47 -2.80 23.61
N ARG A 242 3.62 -3.80 23.40
CA ARG A 242 3.77 -4.83 22.36
C ARG A 242 2.97 -4.48 21.13
N HIS A 243 3.42 -4.92 19.95
CA HIS A 243 2.83 -4.54 18.66
C HIS A 243 2.80 -3.02 18.44
N LEU A 244 3.64 -2.26 19.17
CA LEU A 244 3.65 -0.82 19.07
C LEU A 244 4.71 -0.37 18.06
N PRO A 245 4.32 0.45 17.07
CA PRO A 245 5.26 1.11 16.17
C PRO A 245 6.06 2.17 16.90
N ARG A 246 7.29 2.38 16.44
CA ARG A 246 8.19 3.46 16.82
C ARG A 246 8.77 4.10 15.58
N ASP A 247 8.67 5.41 15.50
CA ASP A 247 9.07 6.22 14.36
C ASP A 247 10.49 6.78 14.50
N PHE A 248 11.24 6.74 13.39
CA PHE A 248 12.59 7.28 13.35
C PHE A 248 12.86 8.01 12.04
N HIS A 249 13.37 9.23 12.15
CA HIS A 249 13.74 10.06 10.99
C HIS A 249 15.19 9.87 10.60
N VAL A 250 15.44 9.96 9.30
CA VAL A 250 16.77 9.99 8.69
C VAL A 250 17.06 11.43 8.28
N SER A 251 18.08 12.02 8.90
CA SER A 251 18.49 13.40 8.67
C SER A 251 19.87 13.47 8.01
N GLY A 252 20.13 14.57 7.31
CA GLY A 252 21.43 14.84 6.68
C GLY A 252 21.50 14.51 5.19
N PRO A 253 22.64 14.79 4.54
CA PRO A 253 22.81 14.66 3.09
C PRO A 253 22.71 13.22 2.60
N GLU A 254 23.01 12.23 3.46
CA GLU A 254 22.88 10.81 3.12
C GLU A 254 21.43 10.43 2.81
N ALA A 255 20.43 11.12 3.40
CA ALA A 255 19.00 10.92 3.12
C ALA A 255 18.59 11.35 1.69
N ASP A 256 19.39 12.21 1.06
CA ASP A 256 19.16 12.69 -0.31
C ASP A 256 19.75 11.74 -1.37
N THR A 257 20.36 10.62 -0.96
CA THR A 257 20.87 9.59 -1.87
C THR A 257 19.88 8.44 -2.00
N PRO A 258 19.56 7.97 -3.22
CA PRO A 258 18.71 6.80 -3.39
C PRO A 258 19.52 5.51 -3.23
N TYR A 259 19.08 4.61 -2.33
CA TYR A 259 19.74 3.35 -2.02
C TYR A 259 18.94 2.15 -2.52
N ARG A 260 19.64 1.13 -3.01
CA ARG A 260 19.04 -0.14 -3.41
C ARG A 260 19.09 -1.18 -2.30
N TYR A 261 20.05 -1.05 -1.39
CA TYR A 261 20.28 -1.97 -0.29
C TYR A 261 20.20 -1.20 1.02
N LEU A 262 19.46 -1.73 1.98
CA LEU A 262 19.37 -1.18 3.33
C LEU A 262 19.85 -2.24 4.32
N ARG A 263 20.51 -1.80 5.39
CA ARG A 263 20.95 -2.66 6.48
C ARG A 263 20.62 -2.03 7.82
N LEU A 264 19.84 -2.77 8.60
CA LEU A 264 19.58 -2.48 10.00
C LEU A 264 20.48 -3.37 10.85
N GLU A 265 21.51 -2.78 11.44
CA GLU A 265 22.48 -3.45 12.30
C GLU A 265 22.13 -3.16 13.76
N ILE A 266 21.45 -4.12 14.41
CA ILE A 266 21.05 -3.99 15.81
C ILE A 266 22.25 -4.38 16.68
N THR A 267 22.85 -3.37 17.29
CA THR A 267 24.10 -3.52 18.04
C THR A 267 23.86 -3.94 19.48
N ARG A 268 22.64 -3.73 20.01
CA ARG A 268 22.26 -4.12 21.37
C ARG A 268 20.73 -4.19 21.52
N ASN A 269 20.24 -5.22 22.21
CA ASN A 269 18.85 -5.32 22.67
C ASN A 269 18.66 -4.75 24.10
N CYS A 270 17.45 -4.84 24.64
CA CYS A 270 17.10 -4.27 25.93
C CYS A 270 17.44 -5.17 27.15
N GLY A 271 18.33 -6.16 26.98
CA GLY A 271 18.91 -6.97 28.06
C GLY A 271 18.65 -8.47 27.99
N GLY A 272 17.92 -8.95 26.99
CA GLY A 272 17.68 -10.38 26.74
C GLY A 272 18.85 -11.10 26.07
N SER A 273 18.80 -12.42 25.96
CA SER A 273 19.79 -13.21 25.20
C SER A 273 19.42 -13.42 23.72
N GLU A 274 18.23 -12.97 23.34
CA GLU A 274 17.60 -13.14 22.04
C GLU A 274 17.12 -11.77 21.55
N LEU A 275 16.94 -11.64 20.25
CA LEU A 275 16.54 -10.40 19.59
C LEU A 275 15.31 -10.67 18.74
N GLN A 276 14.31 -9.81 18.85
CA GLN A 276 13.06 -9.95 18.10
C GLN A 276 12.64 -8.62 17.46
N LEU A 277 11.89 -8.73 16.38
CA LEU A 277 11.22 -7.59 15.77
C LEU A 277 10.02 -8.09 14.96
N GLU A 278 8.91 -7.37 15.00
CA GLU A 278 7.70 -7.74 14.26
C GLU A 278 7.74 -7.22 12.83
N ARG A 279 8.04 -5.94 12.67
CA ARG A 279 7.94 -5.27 11.39
C ARG A 279 8.96 -4.16 11.22
N VAL A 280 9.35 -3.94 9.97
CA VAL A 280 10.08 -2.75 9.53
C VAL A 280 9.28 -2.11 8.40
N ARG A 281 9.09 -0.79 8.46
CA ARG A 281 8.55 -0.01 7.34
C ARG A 281 9.57 1.05 6.92
N PHE A 282 9.72 1.28 5.63
CA PHE A 282 10.61 2.28 5.05
C PHE A 282 9.84 3.27 4.22
N PHE A 283 10.22 4.54 4.27
CA PHE A 283 9.51 5.60 3.58
C PHE A 283 10.47 6.59 2.91
N SER A 284 10.10 7.03 1.71
CA SER A 284 10.85 7.97 0.88
C SER A 284 10.44 9.43 1.06
N ALA A 285 9.35 9.69 1.76
CA ALA A 285 8.90 11.03 2.16
C ALA A 285 9.12 11.25 3.65
N ASP A 286 9.28 12.49 4.10
CA ASP A 286 9.26 12.82 5.53
C ASP A 286 7.83 12.64 6.08
N ARG A 287 7.66 12.31 7.37
CA ARG A 287 6.32 12.26 7.98
C ARG A 287 5.69 13.65 7.96
N THR A 288 4.46 13.75 7.51
CA THR A 288 3.76 15.02 7.32
C THR A 288 2.84 15.34 8.48
N TYR A 289 2.72 16.64 8.79
CA TYR A 289 1.68 17.13 9.68
C TYR A 289 0.41 17.41 8.86
N GLU A 290 -0.73 17.28 9.50
CA GLU A 290 -2.03 17.67 8.95
C GLU A 290 -2.27 19.17 9.24
N SER A 291 -2.13 19.53 10.51
CA SER A 291 -2.60 20.81 11.03
C SER A 291 -1.91 21.16 12.35
N PHE A 292 -2.12 22.40 12.80
CA PHE A 292 -1.76 22.80 14.16
C PHE A 292 -2.85 23.66 14.79
N THR A 293 -2.95 23.59 16.11
CA THR A 293 -3.79 24.48 16.91
C THR A 293 -3.06 24.92 18.17
N GLY A 294 -3.41 26.08 18.71
CA GLY A 294 -2.77 26.61 19.90
C GLY A 294 -2.97 28.10 20.04
N HIS A 295 -1.95 28.75 20.56
CA HIS A 295 -1.99 30.18 20.84
C HIS A 295 -0.63 30.86 20.63
N ARG A 296 -0.68 32.16 20.36
CA ARG A 296 0.48 33.04 20.30
C ARG A 296 0.20 34.34 21.04
N TYR A 297 1.25 35.01 21.50
CA TYR A 297 1.17 36.32 22.13
C TYR A 297 2.40 37.16 21.77
N ALA A 298 2.22 38.47 21.74
CA ALA A 298 3.31 39.44 21.69
C ALA A 298 3.52 40.08 23.06
N ALA A 299 4.66 40.72 23.25
CA ALA A 299 5.00 41.38 24.50
C ALA A 299 3.92 42.39 24.93
N GLY A 300 3.35 42.16 26.11
CA GLY A 300 2.30 43.03 26.68
C GLY A 300 0.92 42.90 26.02
N GLN A 301 0.72 41.97 25.10
CA GLN A 301 -0.58 41.67 24.49
C GLN A 301 -1.23 40.42 25.09
N ALA A 302 -2.55 40.30 24.96
CA ALA A 302 -3.26 39.08 25.32
C ALA A 302 -2.95 37.95 24.33
N SER A 303 -3.05 36.72 24.81
CA SER A 303 -2.95 35.52 23.97
C SER A 303 -4.07 35.50 22.92
N ALA A 304 -3.71 35.20 21.68
CA ALA A 304 -4.63 35.02 20.56
C ALA A 304 -4.62 33.56 20.09
N PRO A 305 -5.75 33.02 19.62
CA PRO A 305 -5.78 31.73 18.94
C PRO A 305 -4.82 31.71 17.76
N PHE A 306 -4.16 30.58 17.56
CA PHE A 306 -3.23 30.37 16.46
C PHE A 306 -3.41 28.96 15.92
N ALA A 307 -3.91 28.84 14.69
CA ALA A 307 -4.20 27.56 14.06
C ALA A 307 -3.97 27.64 12.55
N GLY A 308 -3.69 26.49 11.94
CA GLY A 308 -3.45 26.40 10.51
C GLY A 308 -3.42 24.97 10.01
N VAL A 309 -3.46 24.82 8.69
CA VAL A 309 -3.41 23.54 7.97
C VAL A 309 -2.17 23.49 7.10
N VAL A 310 -1.60 22.31 6.86
CA VAL A 310 -0.50 22.20 5.90
C VAL A 310 -0.96 22.70 4.55
N GLY A 311 -0.19 23.61 3.94
CA GLY A 311 -0.77 24.41 2.87
C GLY A 311 -0.91 23.68 1.52
N ASP A 312 -0.27 22.50 1.38
CA ASP A 312 -0.41 21.57 0.25
C ASP A 312 -1.20 20.29 0.61
N LEU A 313 -1.74 20.17 1.83
CA LEU A 313 -2.44 18.97 2.31
C LEU A 313 -3.66 18.55 1.44
N VAL A 314 -4.13 19.50 0.64
CA VAL A 314 -5.39 19.51 -0.10
C VAL A 314 -5.18 19.07 -1.56
N THR A 315 -3.93 18.86 -2.01
CA THR A 315 -3.64 18.55 -3.41
C THR A 315 -4.17 17.16 -3.80
N GLY A 316 -5.12 17.12 -4.73
CA GLY A 316 -5.68 15.87 -5.28
C GLY A 316 -7.02 15.46 -4.68
N THR A 317 -7.37 15.98 -3.51
CA THR A 317 -8.69 15.79 -2.89
C THR A 317 -9.68 16.83 -3.47
N PRO A 318 -10.97 16.51 -3.72
CA PRO A 318 -11.94 17.48 -4.21
C PRO A 318 -12.50 18.38 -3.09
N HIS A 319 -12.51 19.71 -3.30
CA HIS A 319 -12.96 20.68 -2.27
C HIS A 319 -14.05 21.63 -2.76
N SER A 320 -14.08 21.93 -4.06
CA SER A 320 -15.14 22.72 -4.67
C SER A 320 -16.18 21.84 -5.38
N VAL A 321 -17.33 22.41 -5.72
CA VAL A 321 -18.37 21.72 -6.48
C VAL A 321 -17.83 21.25 -7.85
N GLU A 322 -16.97 22.06 -8.50
CA GLU A 322 -16.39 21.72 -9.80
C GLU A 322 -15.40 20.55 -9.67
N ASP A 323 -14.54 20.58 -8.63
CA ASP A 323 -13.61 19.47 -8.36
C ASP A 323 -14.36 18.17 -8.11
N TRP A 324 -15.40 18.21 -7.27
CA TRP A 324 -16.25 17.05 -7.00
C TRP A 324 -16.90 16.50 -8.27
N ARG A 325 -17.45 17.37 -9.13
CA ARG A 325 -18.05 16.92 -10.40
C ARG A 325 -17.03 16.26 -11.31
N SER A 326 -15.82 16.81 -11.41
CA SER A 326 -14.75 16.22 -12.23
C SER A 326 -14.32 14.86 -11.67
N PHE A 327 -14.02 14.79 -10.37
CA PHE A 327 -13.60 13.57 -9.69
C PHE A 327 -14.64 12.44 -9.82
N LEU A 328 -15.90 12.76 -9.54
CA LEU A 328 -17.01 11.79 -9.56
C LEU A 328 -17.36 11.34 -10.97
N ALA A 329 -17.15 12.17 -11.99
CA ALA A 329 -17.34 11.77 -13.38
C ALA A 329 -16.28 10.76 -13.82
N GLU A 330 -15.01 10.99 -13.45
CA GLU A 330 -13.94 10.01 -13.71
C GLU A 330 -14.18 8.71 -12.95
N PHE A 331 -14.55 8.80 -11.67
CA PHE A 331 -14.83 7.60 -10.87
C PHE A 331 -16.04 6.82 -11.42
N SER A 332 -17.09 7.52 -11.87
CA SER A 332 -18.22 6.89 -12.58
C SER A 332 -17.76 6.15 -13.83
N ALA A 333 -16.86 6.73 -14.62
CA ALA A 333 -16.33 6.11 -15.83
C ALA A 333 -15.48 4.86 -15.52
N ASP A 334 -14.74 4.86 -14.41
CA ASP A 334 -13.94 3.74 -13.94
C ASP A 334 -14.84 2.59 -13.44
N MET A 335 -15.86 2.91 -12.62
CA MET A 335 -16.85 1.96 -12.12
C MET A 335 -17.64 1.30 -13.26
N LEU A 336 -18.17 2.10 -14.19
CA LEU A 336 -18.92 1.59 -15.35
C LEU A 336 -18.09 0.72 -16.30
N ARG A 337 -16.76 0.88 -16.28
CA ARG A 337 -15.83 0.07 -17.09
C ARG A 337 -15.55 -1.29 -16.44
N ALA A 338 -15.48 -1.34 -15.11
CA ALA A 338 -15.00 -2.51 -14.37
C ALA A 338 -16.11 -3.35 -13.71
N LEU A 339 -17.27 -2.77 -13.44
CA LEU A 339 -18.39 -3.42 -12.77
C LEU A 339 -19.43 -3.96 -13.75
N ASP A 340 -20.08 -5.07 -13.39
CA ASP A 340 -21.17 -5.66 -14.18
C ASP A 340 -22.56 -5.20 -13.70
N GLU A 341 -23.63 -5.69 -14.35
CA GLU A 341 -25.00 -5.33 -13.99
C GLU A 341 -25.39 -5.77 -12.56
N GLY A 342 -24.81 -6.86 -12.06
CA GLY A 342 -25.06 -7.36 -10.72
C GLY A 342 -24.40 -6.48 -9.66
N ASP A 343 -23.18 -6.00 -9.93
CA ASP A 343 -22.47 -5.06 -9.07
C ASP A 343 -23.16 -3.68 -9.02
N LEU A 344 -23.74 -3.23 -10.15
CA LEU A 344 -24.37 -1.91 -10.28
C LEU A 344 -25.87 -1.92 -9.93
N TYR A 345 -26.34 -2.81 -9.06
CA TYR A 345 -27.78 -3.02 -8.84
C TYR A 345 -28.53 -1.80 -8.26
N THR A 346 -27.84 -0.89 -7.56
CA THR A 346 -28.43 0.37 -7.06
C THR A 346 -28.42 1.50 -8.10
N THR A 347 -27.73 1.32 -9.22
CA THR A 347 -27.63 2.32 -10.30
C THR A 347 -28.78 2.18 -11.31
N SER A 348 -29.44 3.29 -11.64
CA SER A 348 -30.53 3.34 -12.63
C SER A 348 -30.02 3.30 -14.08
N GLU A 349 -30.89 2.96 -15.03
CA GLU A 349 -30.55 2.98 -16.46
C GLU A 349 -30.24 4.40 -16.96
N GLU A 350 -30.92 5.42 -16.41
CA GLU A 350 -30.65 6.82 -16.71
C GLU A 350 -29.25 7.24 -16.26
N GLN A 351 -28.82 6.84 -15.06
CA GLN A 351 -27.48 7.11 -14.53
C GLN A 351 -26.38 6.46 -15.39
N ARG A 352 -26.56 5.18 -15.75
CA ARG A 352 -25.63 4.49 -16.66
C ARG A 352 -25.54 5.18 -18.01
N SER A 353 -26.69 5.56 -18.58
CA SER A 353 -26.76 6.25 -19.88
C SER A 353 -26.12 7.63 -19.84
N ALA A 354 -26.22 8.33 -18.71
CA ALA A 354 -25.60 9.63 -18.48
C ALA A 354 -24.10 9.53 -18.15
N SER A 355 -23.57 8.32 -17.91
CA SER A 355 -22.22 8.10 -17.38
C SER A 355 -21.96 8.87 -16.07
N TRP A 356 -22.99 8.94 -15.22
CA TRP A 356 -22.98 9.66 -13.94
C TRP A 356 -23.75 8.84 -12.90
N LEU A 357 -23.04 8.30 -11.90
CA LEU A 357 -23.64 7.46 -10.84
C LEU A 357 -24.27 8.27 -9.70
N GLY A 358 -24.14 9.60 -9.72
CA GLY A 358 -24.75 10.49 -8.75
C GLY A 358 -26.19 10.87 -9.09
N TYR A 359 -26.72 11.79 -8.29
CA TYR A 359 -28.00 12.47 -8.52
C TYR A 359 -27.75 13.92 -8.93
N ASP A 360 -28.84 14.69 -9.11
CA ASP A 360 -28.74 16.14 -9.21
C ASP A 360 -28.18 16.73 -7.90
N GLY A 361 -27.43 17.82 -8.01
CA GLY A 361 -26.85 18.50 -6.86
C GLY A 361 -27.90 19.19 -5.99
N ALA A 362 -27.70 19.15 -4.68
CA ALA A 362 -28.57 19.81 -3.71
C ALA A 362 -28.52 21.33 -3.86
N THR A 363 -29.69 21.96 -3.82
CA THR A 363 -29.79 23.42 -3.82
C THR A 363 -29.28 24.01 -2.50
N GLY A 364 -28.89 25.29 -2.52
CA GLY A 364 -28.49 26.00 -1.30
C GLY A 364 -29.58 26.03 -0.22
N GLU A 365 -30.86 25.99 -0.61
CA GLU A 365 -32.01 25.89 0.31
C GLU A 365 -32.09 24.52 0.99
N GLN A 366 -31.90 23.43 0.24
CA GLN A 366 -31.85 22.07 0.79
C GLN A 366 -30.71 21.90 1.79
N ILE A 367 -29.51 22.38 1.43
CA ILE A 367 -28.34 22.33 2.32
C ILE A 367 -28.58 23.17 3.59
N ALA A 368 -29.11 24.39 3.46
CA ALA A 368 -29.39 25.23 4.61
C ALA A 368 -30.46 24.61 5.53
N ALA A 369 -31.49 23.96 4.97
CA ALA A 369 -32.49 23.23 5.73
C ALA A 369 -31.88 22.03 6.47
N LEU A 370 -30.94 21.32 5.85
CA LEU A 370 -30.18 20.25 6.50
C LEU A 370 -29.33 20.79 7.66
N GLU A 371 -28.55 21.85 7.45
CA GLU A 371 -27.73 22.46 8.52
C GLU A 371 -28.60 22.96 9.69
N GLN A 372 -29.78 23.50 9.40
CA GLN A 372 -30.75 23.88 10.42
C GLN A 372 -31.28 22.65 11.18
N ARG A 373 -31.54 21.53 10.49
CA ARG A 373 -31.97 20.27 11.11
C ARG A 373 -30.89 19.66 11.99
N LEU A 374 -29.62 19.73 11.58
CA LEU A 374 -28.47 19.25 12.35
C LEU A 374 -28.07 20.22 13.48
N GLY A 375 -28.49 21.49 13.42
CA GLY A 375 -28.16 22.53 14.40
C GLY A 375 -26.75 23.10 14.24
N ARG A 376 -26.04 22.82 13.15
CA ARG A 376 -24.68 23.31 12.88
C ARG A 376 -24.35 23.27 11.38
N PRO A 377 -23.40 24.11 10.90
CA PRO A 377 -22.95 24.05 9.52
C PRO A 377 -22.21 22.73 9.22
N LEU A 378 -22.35 22.24 7.99
CA LEU A 378 -21.64 21.06 7.49
C LEU A 378 -20.16 21.38 7.22
N PRO A 379 -19.28 20.35 7.22
CA PRO A 379 -17.91 20.54 6.77
C PRO A 379 -17.87 20.98 5.29
N PRO A 380 -17.00 21.94 4.91
CA PRO A 380 -17.00 22.54 3.58
C PRO A 380 -16.97 21.55 2.41
N GLY A 381 -16.15 20.51 2.48
CA GLY A 381 -15.97 19.48 1.47
C GLY A 381 -17.22 18.62 1.27
N TYR A 382 -17.85 18.17 2.36
CA TYR A 382 -19.11 17.41 2.29
C TYR A 382 -20.27 18.30 1.82
N ARG A 383 -20.28 19.57 2.23
CA ARG A 383 -21.25 20.57 1.71
C ARG A 383 -21.11 20.73 0.20
N ALA A 384 -19.88 20.82 -0.31
CA ALA A 384 -19.59 20.92 -1.74
C ALA A 384 -19.97 19.62 -2.50
N PHE A 385 -19.72 18.45 -1.90
CA PHE A 385 -20.18 17.16 -2.42
C PHE A 385 -21.70 17.13 -2.61
N LEU A 386 -22.47 17.49 -1.58
CA LEU A 386 -23.94 17.51 -1.67
C LEU A 386 -24.43 18.48 -2.75
N ALA A 387 -23.76 19.62 -2.92
CA ALA A 387 -24.06 20.56 -4.01
C ALA A 387 -23.66 20.03 -5.40
N ALA A 388 -22.71 19.09 -5.49
CA ALA A 388 -22.38 18.39 -6.73
C ALA A 388 -23.36 17.24 -7.03
N SER A 389 -23.77 16.50 -5.99
CA SER A 389 -24.69 15.35 -6.04
C SER A 389 -25.42 15.19 -4.70
N ASP A 390 -26.75 15.23 -4.68
CA ASP A 390 -27.58 15.06 -3.47
C ASP A 390 -27.72 13.59 -3.05
N GLY A 391 -26.62 12.99 -2.61
CA GLY A 391 -26.48 11.54 -2.41
C GLY A 391 -25.71 10.89 -3.56
N TRP A 392 -25.51 9.56 -3.51
CA TRP A 392 -24.75 8.84 -4.54
C TRP A 392 -25.17 7.37 -4.64
N SER A 393 -25.08 6.77 -5.83
CA SER A 393 -25.24 5.31 -6.02
C SER A 393 -23.91 4.65 -6.34
N THR A 394 -23.64 3.50 -5.74
CA THR A 394 -22.44 2.67 -5.91
C THR A 394 -21.15 3.47 -5.70
N MET A 395 -20.72 3.58 -4.44
CA MET A 395 -19.49 4.28 -4.03
C MET A 395 -18.38 3.26 -3.68
N GLY A 396 -17.93 2.49 -4.67
CA GLY A 396 -16.91 1.46 -4.48
C GLY A 396 -17.48 0.05 -4.34
N THR A 397 -16.69 -0.88 -3.77
CA THR A 397 -17.02 -2.31 -3.78
C THR A 397 -18.02 -2.71 -2.70
N PHE A 398 -17.98 -2.04 -1.55
CA PHE A 398 -18.78 -2.42 -0.37
C PHE A 398 -19.79 -1.34 0.05
N MET A 399 -19.64 -0.11 -0.44
CA MET A 399 -20.58 0.99 -0.19
C MET A 399 -21.49 1.19 -1.40
N TYR A 400 -22.77 0.85 -1.25
CA TYR A 400 -23.73 0.76 -2.36
C TYR A 400 -24.53 2.04 -2.58
N SER A 401 -24.68 2.90 -1.57
CA SER A 401 -25.28 4.22 -1.72
C SER A 401 -24.95 5.17 -0.56
N LEU A 402 -24.96 6.47 -0.86
CA LEU A 402 -24.81 7.55 0.11
C LEU A 402 -26.10 8.37 0.23
N ARG A 403 -26.40 8.81 1.45
CA ARG A 403 -27.57 9.61 1.80
C ARG A 403 -27.49 11.01 1.20
N GLY A 404 -28.63 11.51 0.72
CA GLY A 404 -28.82 12.90 0.34
C GLY A 404 -29.32 13.77 1.50
N THR A 405 -29.50 15.06 1.25
CA THR A 405 -29.92 16.09 2.21
C THR A 405 -31.22 15.78 2.95
N ALA A 406 -32.11 15.01 2.33
CA ALA A 406 -33.38 14.60 2.93
C ALA A 406 -33.24 13.46 3.95
N THR A 407 -32.26 12.56 3.78
CA THR A 407 -32.15 11.30 4.55
C THR A 407 -30.92 11.22 5.44
N VAL A 408 -29.89 12.06 5.22
CA VAL A 408 -28.71 12.15 6.09
C VAL A 408 -29.10 12.65 7.48
N GLY A 409 -28.46 12.16 8.53
CA GLY A 409 -28.82 12.50 9.92
C GLY A 409 -27.81 12.00 10.94
N TRP A 410 -28.01 12.39 12.20
CA TRP A 410 -27.20 11.88 13.30
C TRP A 410 -27.45 10.39 13.49
N LEU A 411 -26.39 9.62 13.75
CA LEU A 411 -26.49 8.17 13.95
C LEU A 411 -27.49 7.83 15.07
N ALA A 412 -27.47 8.58 16.17
CA ALA A 412 -28.39 8.43 17.30
C ALA A 412 -29.88 8.56 16.91
N ASP A 413 -30.17 9.38 15.91
CA ASP A 413 -31.55 9.60 15.43
C ASP A 413 -31.99 8.54 14.40
N LEU A 414 -31.03 7.78 13.86
CA LEU A 414 -31.22 6.79 12.79
C LEU A 414 -31.00 5.34 13.26
N ALA A 415 -30.71 5.12 14.53
CA ALA A 415 -30.24 3.84 15.07
C ALA A 415 -31.20 2.65 14.85
N ASP A 416 -32.52 2.88 14.74
CA ASP A 416 -33.51 1.83 14.45
C ASP A 416 -33.44 1.30 13.00
N GLU A 417 -32.75 2.00 12.10
CA GLU A 417 -32.59 1.69 10.68
C GLU A 417 -31.10 1.53 10.25
N ALA A 418 -30.16 1.66 11.20
CA ALA A 418 -28.71 1.78 10.93
C ALA A 418 -27.84 0.96 11.89
N LEU A 419 -26.55 1.33 12.01
CA LEU A 419 -25.57 0.73 12.93
C LEU A 419 -25.97 1.00 14.40
N PRO A 420 -26.19 -0.04 15.23
CA PRO A 420 -26.46 0.15 16.65
C PRO A 420 -25.28 0.82 17.38
N GLU A 421 -25.56 1.81 18.23
CA GLU A 421 -24.52 2.55 19.00
C GLU A 421 -23.66 1.64 19.89
N GLU A 422 -24.19 0.48 20.30
CA GLU A 422 -23.44 -0.54 21.06
C GLU A 422 -22.18 -1.04 20.33
N TYR A 423 -22.14 -0.98 19.00
CA TYR A 423 -20.96 -1.34 18.22
C TYR A 423 -19.89 -0.25 18.16
N LEU A 424 -20.22 0.95 18.61
CA LEU A 424 -19.29 2.07 18.77
C LEU A 424 -18.96 2.32 20.26
N GLU A 425 -19.47 1.48 21.17
CA GLU A 425 -19.14 1.58 22.60
C GLU A 425 -17.64 1.29 22.82
N GLY A 426 -16.92 2.32 23.26
CA GLY A 426 -15.47 2.24 23.49
C GLY A 426 -14.63 2.78 22.35
N GLU A 427 -15.23 3.16 21.23
CA GLU A 427 -14.56 3.90 20.15
C GLU A 427 -14.34 5.37 20.57
N GLU A 428 -13.20 5.94 20.21
CA GLU A 428 -12.77 7.28 20.64
C GLU A 428 -13.36 8.42 19.77
N LEU A 429 -14.65 8.37 19.43
CA LEU A 429 -15.33 9.49 18.76
C LEU A 429 -15.40 10.72 19.69
N VAL A 430 -15.09 11.89 19.15
CA VAL A 430 -15.01 13.15 19.90
C VAL A 430 -16.38 13.80 20.05
N GLY A 431 -17.23 13.69 19.04
CA GLY A 431 -18.55 14.30 18.99
C GLY A 431 -19.62 13.40 18.37
N PRO A 432 -20.83 13.95 18.12
CA PRO A 432 -21.90 13.18 17.50
C PRO A 432 -21.53 12.80 16.07
N ALA A 433 -21.78 11.53 15.71
CA ALA A 433 -21.51 10.98 14.39
C ALA A 433 -22.66 11.25 13.42
N LEU A 434 -22.36 11.86 12.27
CA LEU A 434 -23.28 12.00 11.15
C LEU A 434 -23.16 10.76 10.25
N LEU A 435 -24.26 10.04 10.06
CA LEU A 435 -24.29 8.86 9.18
C LEU A 435 -24.52 9.29 7.73
N VAL A 436 -23.50 9.16 6.88
CA VAL A 436 -23.57 9.58 5.46
C VAL A 436 -23.83 8.42 4.51
N SER A 437 -23.53 7.19 4.91
CA SER A 437 -23.87 5.98 4.15
C SER A 437 -25.36 5.63 4.26
N ASP A 438 -25.93 5.09 3.19
CA ASP A 438 -27.30 4.59 3.17
C ASP A 438 -27.34 3.06 3.16
N GLU A 439 -26.92 2.44 2.06
CA GLU A 439 -26.79 1.00 1.91
C GLU A 439 -25.33 0.61 1.66
N GLY A 440 -24.86 -0.42 2.37
CA GLY A 440 -23.55 -1.01 2.20
C GLY A 440 -23.58 -2.47 2.67
N ASP A 441 -22.56 -3.24 2.32
CA ASP A 441 -22.39 -4.59 2.84
C ASP A 441 -21.97 -4.48 4.31
N ALA A 442 -22.91 -4.42 5.25
CA ALA A 442 -22.64 -4.24 6.68
C ALA A 442 -21.56 -3.17 7.02
N GLN A 443 -21.45 -2.14 6.17
CA GLN A 443 -20.46 -1.07 6.21
C GLN A 443 -21.19 0.26 6.36
N TYR A 444 -20.65 1.14 7.19
CA TYR A 444 -21.23 2.46 7.48
C TYR A 444 -20.14 3.52 7.44
N TRP A 445 -20.45 4.66 6.82
CA TRP A 445 -19.57 5.82 6.76
C TRP A 445 -20.11 6.92 7.67
N LEU A 446 -19.24 7.43 8.53
CA LEU A 446 -19.57 8.36 9.60
C LEU A 446 -18.69 9.61 9.51
N LEU A 447 -19.25 10.80 9.81
CA LEU A 447 -18.46 12.02 10.04
C LEU A 447 -18.56 12.44 11.51
N ASP A 448 -17.42 12.61 12.17
CA ASP A 448 -17.34 13.01 13.58
C ASP A 448 -17.36 14.54 13.71
N ALA A 449 -18.48 15.07 14.19
CA ALA A 449 -18.67 16.51 14.32
C ALA A 449 -17.89 17.15 15.51
N GLY A 450 -17.23 16.35 16.33
CA GLY A 450 -16.33 16.80 17.41
C GLY A 450 -14.88 16.89 16.98
N ASP A 451 -14.44 16.04 16.05
CA ASP A 451 -13.09 16.07 15.50
C ASP A 451 -13.01 16.94 14.23
N VAL A 452 -12.87 18.24 14.47
CA VAL A 452 -12.89 19.27 13.42
C VAL A 452 -11.49 19.82 13.20
N SER A 453 -11.01 19.73 11.97
CA SER A 453 -9.75 20.34 11.51
C SER A 453 -9.87 21.89 11.45
N PRO A 454 -8.76 22.65 11.48
CA PRO A 454 -8.82 24.12 11.55
C PRO A 454 -9.51 24.82 10.37
N ASP A 455 -9.62 24.19 9.21
CA ASP A 455 -10.37 24.67 8.04
C ASP A 455 -11.84 24.23 8.02
N GLY A 456 -12.27 23.46 9.03
CA GLY A 456 -13.67 23.11 9.26
C GLY A 456 -14.08 21.73 8.75
N GLU A 457 -13.18 20.95 8.15
CA GLU A 457 -13.46 19.55 7.79
C GLU A 457 -13.63 18.69 9.03
N TRP A 458 -14.54 17.73 8.96
CA TRP A 458 -14.81 16.76 10.02
C TRP A 458 -14.12 15.45 9.68
N ALA A 459 -13.52 14.81 10.67
CA ALA A 459 -12.96 13.48 10.49
C ALA A 459 -14.04 12.49 10.02
N ALA A 460 -13.67 11.61 9.11
CA ALA A 460 -14.54 10.61 8.53
C ALA A 460 -14.03 9.22 8.86
N TYR A 461 -14.94 8.26 9.04
CA TYR A 461 -14.61 6.91 9.45
C TYR A 461 -15.46 5.89 8.71
N VAL A 462 -14.90 4.70 8.53
CA VAL A 462 -15.59 3.52 8.04
C VAL A 462 -15.75 2.54 9.19
N TRP A 463 -16.96 2.12 9.50
CA TRP A 463 -17.21 0.94 10.33
C TRP A 463 -17.66 -0.21 9.43
N ALA A 464 -17.17 -1.43 9.64
CA ALA A 464 -17.71 -2.60 8.96
C ALA A 464 -17.75 -3.81 9.89
N SER A 465 -18.76 -4.69 9.77
CA SER A 465 -18.92 -5.81 10.69
C SER A 465 -17.82 -6.87 10.62
N TRP A 466 -17.01 -6.85 9.56
CA TRP A 466 -15.85 -7.73 9.37
C TRP A 466 -14.52 -7.07 9.76
N TYR A 467 -14.53 -5.81 10.21
CA TYR A 467 -13.40 -5.16 10.86
C TYR A 467 -13.63 -5.12 12.39
N PRO A 468 -12.56 -5.18 13.20
CA PRO A 468 -12.69 -4.95 14.62
C PRO A 468 -12.91 -3.45 14.88
N GLY A 469 -14.17 -3.05 15.04
CA GLY A 469 -14.52 -1.69 15.47
C GLY A 469 -14.49 -0.64 14.36
N LEU A 470 -14.19 0.60 14.73
CA LEU A 470 -14.05 1.71 13.80
C LEU A 470 -12.75 1.58 13.00
N GLY A 471 -12.84 1.73 11.68
CA GLY A 471 -11.69 1.70 10.77
C GLY A 471 -10.81 2.94 10.89
N GLU A 472 -9.84 3.04 9.97
CA GLU A 472 -8.90 4.15 9.93
C GLU A 472 -9.61 5.51 9.85
N ARG A 473 -9.01 6.50 10.51
CA ARG A 473 -9.53 7.87 10.55
C ARG A 473 -9.15 8.59 9.27
N HIS A 474 -10.12 9.04 8.49
CA HIS A 474 -9.85 9.98 7.41
C HIS A 474 -10.01 11.41 7.94
N ARG A 475 -9.15 12.32 7.48
CA ARG A 475 -9.23 13.73 7.87
C ARG A 475 -10.57 14.38 7.49
N SER A 476 -11.10 14.03 6.32
CA SER A 476 -12.31 14.60 5.74
C SER A 476 -13.12 13.54 5.00
N PHE A 477 -14.38 13.86 4.70
CA PHE A 477 -15.20 13.04 3.80
C PHE A 477 -14.54 12.85 2.43
N ALA A 478 -13.87 13.88 1.93
CA ALA A 478 -13.23 13.85 0.63
C ALA A 478 -12.02 12.90 0.60
N ASP A 479 -11.23 12.87 1.69
CA ASP A 479 -10.11 11.94 1.82
C ASP A 479 -10.60 10.48 1.89
N LEU A 480 -11.72 10.23 2.59
CA LEU A 480 -12.36 8.92 2.64
C LEU A 480 -12.81 8.46 1.24
N VAL A 481 -13.45 9.33 0.46
CA VAL A 481 -13.89 8.98 -0.91
C VAL A 481 -12.71 8.73 -1.85
N VAL A 482 -11.61 9.47 -1.70
CA VAL A 482 -10.38 9.24 -2.48
C VAL A 482 -9.78 7.89 -2.13
N ASP A 483 -9.74 7.53 -0.85
CA ASP A 483 -9.26 6.22 -0.39
C ASP A 483 -10.15 5.08 -0.88
N GLU A 484 -11.47 5.22 -0.83
CA GLU A 484 -12.41 4.22 -1.37
C GLU A 484 -12.21 4.03 -2.88
N ARG A 485 -11.93 5.10 -3.65
CA ARG A 485 -11.58 4.95 -5.08
C ARG A 485 -10.29 4.15 -5.27
N ALA A 486 -9.27 4.39 -4.45
CA ALA A 486 -8.02 3.63 -4.50
C ALA A 486 -8.23 2.15 -4.14
N SER A 487 -8.99 1.88 -3.08
CA SER A 487 -9.41 0.54 -2.66
C SER A 487 -10.18 -0.18 -3.77
N PHE A 488 -11.15 0.49 -4.39
CA PHE A 488 -11.88 -0.02 -5.54
C PHE A 488 -10.95 -0.38 -6.71
N GLU A 489 -10.00 0.51 -7.04
CA GLU A 489 -9.01 0.29 -8.11
C GLU A 489 -8.14 -0.94 -7.81
N GLU A 490 -7.65 -1.09 -6.58
CA GLU A 490 -6.84 -2.22 -6.14
C GLU A 490 -7.61 -3.54 -6.17
N LEU A 491 -8.77 -3.60 -5.53
CA LEU A 491 -9.58 -4.82 -5.44
C LEU A 491 -10.05 -5.27 -6.82
N SER A 492 -10.56 -4.34 -7.62
CA SER A 492 -10.98 -4.64 -8.99
C SER A 492 -9.80 -5.08 -9.86
N GLY A 493 -8.64 -4.43 -9.71
CA GLY A 493 -7.40 -4.82 -10.38
C GLY A 493 -6.95 -6.22 -9.99
N ALA A 494 -6.95 -6.56 -8.70
CA ALA A 494 -6.63 -7.90 -8.20
C ALA A 494 -7.59 -8.98 -8.74
N GLU A 495 -8.85 -8.61 -8.99
CA GLU A 495 -9.82 -9.45 -9.68
C GLU A 495 -9.64 -9.49 -11.20
N GLY A 496 -8.68 -8.78 -11.76
CA GLY A 496 -8.41 -8.69 -13.19
C GLY A 496 -9.47 -7.91 -13.96
N ARG A 497 -10.11 -6.93 -13.32
CA ARG A 497 -11.05 -6.01 -13.97
C ARG A 497 -10.28 -4.80 -14.53
N PRO A 498 -10.66 -4.26 -15.70
CA PRO A 498 -9.88 -3.25 -16.40
C PRO A 498 -10.14 -1.83 -15.88
N VAL A 499 -9.84 -1.54 -14.61
CA VAL A 499 -10.03 -0.17 -14.08
C VAL A 499 -9.01 0.81 -14.68
N ARG A 500 -7.73 0.46 -14.69
CA ARG A 500 -6.62 1.25 -15.27
C ARG A 500 -5.89 0.48 -16.37
N PRO A 501 -6.54 0.26 -17.53
CA PRO A 501 -6.06 -0.66 -18.58
C PRO A 501 -4.83 -0.15 -19.34
N GLU A 502 -4.42 1.10 -19.14
CA GLU A 502 -3.28 1.71 -19.83
C GLU A 502 -2.00 0.90 -19.59
N GLY A 503 -1.30 0.54 -20.66
CA GLY A 503 -0.07 -0.26 -20.62
C GLY A 503 -0.27 -1.77 -20.42
N ALA A 504 -1.50 -2.27 -20.29
CA ALA A 504 -1.78 -3.71 -20.14
C ALA A 504 -1.27 -4.52 -21.35
N GLU A 505 -1.47 -4.01 -22.58
CA GLU A 505 -1.00 -4.67 -23.81
C GLU A 505 0.53 -4.76 -23.89
N GLU A 506 1.23 -3.72 -23.44
CA GLU A 506 2.69 -3.64 -23.45
C GLU A 506 3.29 -4.63 -22.45
N LEU A 507 2.71 -4.70 -21.24
CA LEU A 507 3.07 -5.69 -20.23
C LEU A 507 2.73 -7.11 -20.68
N LEU A 508 1.58 -7.34 -21.31
CA LEU A 508 1.24 -8.64 -21.91
C LEU A 508 2.30 -9.06 -22.94
N ALA A 509 2.69 -8.14 -23.84
CA ALA A 509 3.71 -8.39 -24.85
C ALA A 509 5.09 -8.67 -24.21
N GLN A 510 5.45 -7.95 -23.15
CA GLN A 510 6.70 -8.17 -22.40
C GLN A 510 6.69 -9.52 -21.68
N GLY A 511 5.62 -9.86 -20.97
CA GLY A 511 5.46 -11.12 -20.25
C GLY A 511 5.50 -12.32 -21.21
N ARG A 512 4.82 -12.21 -22.36
CA ARG A 512 4.91 -13.20 -23.44
C ARG A 512 6.35 -13.37 -23.94
N ARG A 513 7.06 -12.27 -24.16
CA ARG A 513 8.46 -12.30 -24.63
C ARG A 513 9.39 -12.93 -23.58
N ALA A 514 9.18 -12.64 -22.30
CA ALA A 514 9.92 -13.27 -21.21
C ALA A 514 9.67 -14.79 -21.15
N ALA A 515 8.41 -15.22 -21.25
CA ALA A 515 8.03 -16.63 -21.26
C ALA A 515 8.68 -17.39 -22.42
N LEU A 516 8.61 -16.85 -23.64
CA LEU A 516 9.23 -17.46 -24.82
C LEU A 516 10.76 -17.52 -24.73
N ASN A 517 11.40 -16.63 -23.97
CA ASN A 517 12.84 -16.65 -23.74
C ASN A 517 13.27 -17.53 -22.55
N GLY A 518 12.34 -18.27 -21.94
CA GLY A 518 12.64 -19.12 -20.78
C GLY A 518 12.82 -18.37 -19.46
N ARG A 519 12.54 -17.06 -19.42
CA ARG A 519 12.58 -16.23 -18.19
C ARG A 519 11.24 -16.31 -17.47
N VAL A 520 10.96 -17.45 -16.87
CA VAL A 520 9.63 -17.78 -16.31
C VAL A 520 9.23 -16.87 -15.16
N ASP A 521 10.14 -16.56 -14.23
CA ASP A 521 9.82 -15.72 -13.07
C ASP A 521 9.48 -14.28 -13.50
N ASP A 522 10.30 -13.70 -14.39
CA ASP A 522 10.04 -12.38 -15.00
C ASP A 522 8.70 -12.36 -15.75
N ALA A 523 8.38 -13.46 -16.45
CA ALA A 523 7.13 -13.58 -17.18
C ALA A 523 5.91 -13.62 -16.25
N LEU A 524 5.97 -14.40 -15.17
CA LEU A 524 4.88 -14.50 -14.19
C LEU A 524 4.62 -13.16 -13.50
N ASP A 525 5.68 -12.43 -13.11
CA ASP A 525 5.53 -11.09 -12.52
C ASP A 525 4.93 -10.10 -13.52
N THR A 526 5.47 -10.05 -14.75
CA THR A 526 4.98 -9.12 -15.77
C THR A 526 3.52 -9.43 -16.16
N LEU A 527 3.16 -10.71 -16.29
CA LEU A 527 1.78 -11.12 -16.62
C LEU A 527 0.81 -10.82 -15.46
N ARG A 528 1.25 -10.96 -14.20
CA ARG A 528 0.45 -10.53 -13.03
C ARG A 528 0.14 -9.04 -13.11
N ARG A 529 1.14 -8.20 -13.39
CA ARG A 529 0.94 -6.74 -13.53
C ARG A 529 0.03 -6.37 -14.70
N ALA A 530 0.04 -7.16 -15.78
CA ALA A 530 -0.90 -6.99 -16.89
C ALA A 530 -2.33 -7.46 -16.53
N GLU A 531 -2.46 -8.55 -15.78
CA GLU A 531 -3.74 -9.03 -15.22
C GLU A 531 -4.34 -7.99 -14.27
N GLU A 532 -3.53 -7.37 -13.41
CA GLU A 532 -3.95 -6.29 -12.49
C GLU A 532 -4.51 -5.06 -13.23
N LYS A 533 -4.13 -4.89 -14.50
CA LYS A 533 -4.67 -3.86 -15.39
C LYS A 533 -5.86 -4.34 -16.24
N GLY A 534 -6.37 -5.54 -15.95
CA GLY A 534 -7.52 -6.14 -16.60
C GLY A 534 -7.23 -6.92 -17.87
N SER A 535 -5.98 -7.28 -18.18
CA SER A 535 -5.71 -8.16 -19.32
C SER A 535 -6.12 -9.59 -19.00
N GLY A 536 -7.25 -10.01 -19.57
CA GLY A 536 -7.72 -11.39 -19.48
C GLY A 536 -6.77 -12.40 -20.13
N ALA A 537 -6.13 -12.00 -21.23
CA ALA A 537 -5.08 -12.78 -21.86
C ALA A 537 -3.88 -13.00 -20.93
N ALA A 538 -3.43 -11.98 -20.20
CA ALA A 538 -2.31 -12.12 -19.27
C ALA A 538 -2.65 -13.07 -18.11
N ALA A 539 -3.86 -12.97 -17.55
CA ALA A 539 -4.36 -13.86 -16.53
C ALA A 539 -4.35 -15.33 -16.99
N TYR A 540 -4.84 -15.58 -18.21
CA TYR A 540 -4.82 -16.90 -18.85
C TYR A 540 -3.39 -17.43 -19.03
N LEU A 541 -2.49 -16.62 -19.61
CA LEU A 541 -1.10 -16.99 -19.85
C LEU A 541 -0.37 -17.31 -18.54
N ARG A 542 -0.63 -16.55 -17.46
CA ARG A 542 -0.07 -16.81 -16.13
C ARG A 542 -0.49 -18.17 -15.60
N VAL A 543 -1.75 -18.55 -15.77
CA VAL A 543 -2.26 -19.88 -15.37
C VAL A 543 -1.64 -20.99 -16.21
N VAL A 544 -1.54 -20.81 -17.53
CA VAL A 544 -0.87 -21.78 -18.42
C VAL A 544 0.59 -21.99 -18.01
N LEU A 545 1.35 -20.91 -17.81
CA LEU A 545 2.75 -20.98 -17.43
C LEU A 545 2.93 -21.61 -16.03
N SER A 546 2.06 -21.25 -15.08
CA SER A 546 2.05 -21.85 -13.74
C SER A 546 1.77 -23.35 -13.74
N ALA A 547 0.97 -23.85 -14.69
CA ALA A 547 0.63 -25.27 -14.77
C ALA A 547 1.85 -26.17 -15.09
N PHE A 548 2.88 -25.64 -15.75
CA PHE A 548 4.15 -26.33 -15.95
C PHE A 548 5.03 -26.37 -14.69
N LEU A 549 4.78 -25.47 -13.73
CA LEU A 549 5.46 -25.44 -12.44
C LEU A 549 4.76 -26.34 -11.42
N ASP A 550 3.43 -26.27 -11.39
CA ASP A 550 2.53 -27.12 -10.62
C ASP A 550 1.13 -27.14 -11.26
N ALA A 551 0.72 -28.29 -11.79
CA ALA A 551 -0.59 -28.46 -12.42
C ALA A 551 -1.74 -28.66 -11.40
N ARG A 552 -1.41 -28.83 -10.11
CA ARG A 552 -2.44 -29.00 -9.07
C ARG A 552 -3.29 -27.75 -8.97
N ALA A 553 -4.60 -27.93 -8.81
CA ALA A 553 -5.59 -26.86 -8.76
C ALA A 553 -5.65 -25.93 -10.00
N THR A 554 -4.93 -26.22 -11.10
CA THR A 554 -5.02 -25.43 -12.35
C THR A 554 -6.46 -25.37 -12.87
N HIS A 555 -7.23 -26.46 -12.71
CA HIS A 555 -8.63 -26.49 -13.09
C HIS A 555 -9.50 -25.50 -12.28
N HIS A 556 -9.20 -25.26 -10.98
CA HIS A 556 -9.90 -24.23 -10.20
C HIS A 556 -9.60 -22.82 -10.72
N LYS A 557 -8.34 -22.54 -11.05
CA LYS A 557 -7.91 -21.24 -11.62
C LYS A 557 -8.57 -21.00 -12.98
N LEU A 558 -8.49 -21.98 -13.88
CA LEU A 558 -9.14 -21.92 -15.18
C LEU A 558 -10.67 -21.78 -15.06
N ARG A 559 -11.32 -22.48 -14.11
CA ARG A 559 -12.75 -22.31 -13.84
C ARG A 559 -13.12 -20.86 -13.51
N GLY A 560 -12.34 -20.22 -12.64
CA GLY A 560 -12.55 -18.83 -12.25
C GLY A 560 -12.36 -17.88 -13.43
N LEU A 561 -11.28 -18.05 -14.18
CA LEU A 561 -10.97 -17.22 -15.35
C LEU A 561 -12.00 -17.36 -16.46
N LEU A 562 -12.40 -18.58 -16.82
CA LEU A 562 -13.31 -18.82 -17.94
C LEU A 562 -14.76 -18.36 -17.66
N ARG A 563 -15.12 -18.11 -16.40
CA ARG A 563 -16.40 -17.46 -16.05
C ARG A 563 -16.43 -15.97 -16.37
N ARG A 564 -15.27 -15.34 -16.58
CA ARG A 564 -15.14 -13.92 -16.89
C ARG A 564 -15.29 -13.70 -18.40
N PRO A 565 -16.35 -13.02 -18.88
CA PRO A 565 -16.61 -12.90 -20.31
C PRO A 565 -15.47 -12.21 -21.08
N HIS A 566 -14.82 -11.20 -20.48
CA HIS A 566 -13.71 -10.48 -21.12
C HIS A 566 -12.48 -11.39 -21.36
N VAL A 567 -12.17 -12.31 -20.44
CA VAL A 567 -11.07 -13.28 -20.61
C VAL A 567 -11.30 -14.14 -21.84
N VAL A 568 -12.52 -14.69 -21.98
CA VAL A 568 -12.90 -15.55 -23.11
C VAL A 568 -12.91 -14.74 -24.42
N ALA A 569 -13.36 -13.49 -24.37
CA ALA A 569 -13.36 -12.59 -25.52
C ALA A 569 -11.93 -12.27 -26.01
N GLU A 570 -10.99 -12.01 -25.09
CA GLU A 570 -9.60 -11.71 -25.42
C GLU A 570 -8.84 -12.92 -25.99
N ILE A 571 -8.91 -14.08 -25.33
CA ILE A 571 -8.13 -15.26 -25.76
C ILE A 571 -8.78 -15.99 -26.93
N GLY A 572 -10.09 -15.85 -27.11
CA GLY A 572 -10.88 -16.49 -28.15
C GLY A 572 -11.34 -17.90 -27.81
N THR A 573 -12.55 -18.26 -28.28
CA THR A 573 -13.18 -19.56 -28.03
C THR A 573 -12.39 -20.74 -28.60
N ASP A 574 -11.69 -20.55 -29.72
CA ASP A 574 -10.84 -21.58 -30.32
C ASP A 574 -9.65 -21.93 -29.40
N GLN A 575 -9.03 -20.92 -28.77
CA GLN A 575 -7.94 -21.12 -27.83
C GLN A 575 -8.45 -21.80 -26.55
N VAL A 576 -9.64 -21.41 -26.06
CA VAL A 576 -10.30 -22.08 -24.93
C VAL A 576 -10.46 -23.57 -25.21
N ARG A 577 -11.01 -23.93 -26.37
CA ARG A 577 -11.24 -25.33 -26.76
C ARG A 577 -9.94 -26.10 -27.00
N THR A 578 -8.96 -25.47 -27.63
CA THR A 578 -7.73 -26.14 -28.07
C THR A 578 -6.69 -26.32 -26.95
N GLU A 579 -6.68 -25.45 -25.94
CA GLU A 579 -5.66 -25.47 -24.89
C GLU A 579 -6.24 -25.44 -23.47
N ALA A 580 -7.18 -24.54 -23.17
CA ALA A 580 -7.71 -24.38 -21.81
C ALA A 580 -8.51 -25.61 -21.36
N VAL A 581 -9.40 -26.13 -22.22
CA VAL A 581 -10.23 -27.32 -21.93
C VAL A 581 -9.35 -28.57 -21.71
N PRO A 582 -8.41 -28.93 -22.60
CA PRO A 582 -7.51 -30.05 -22.35
C PRO A 582 -6.72 -29.91 -21.03
N LEU A 583 -6.20 -28.72 -20.74
CA LEU A 583 -5.45 -28.46 -19.51
C LEU A 583 -6.33 -28.57 -18.27
N PHE A 584 -7.56 -28.08 -18.33
CA PHE A 584 -8.56 -28.23 -17.27
C PHE A 584 -8.85 -29.69 -16.99
N LEU A 585 -9.20 -30.48 -18.01
CA LEU A 585 -9.56 -31.89 -17.87
C LEU A 585 -8.40 -32.71 -17.29
N ARG A 586 -7.18 -32.44 -17.77
CA ARG A 586 -5.96 -33.05 -17.24
C ARG A 586 -5.76 -32.76 -15.76
N ALA A 587 -5.89 -31.50 -15.34
CA ALA A 587 -5.70 -31.08 -13.97
C ALA A 587 -6.84 -31.57 -13.04
N ALA A 588 -8.09 -31.58 -13.52
CA ALA A 588 -9.22 -32.14 -12.79
C ALA A 588 -9.06 -33.64 -12.54
N GLY A 589 -8.53 -34.40 -13.52
CA GLY A 589 -8.27 -35.83 -13.37
C GLY A 589 -7.14 -36.20 -12.39
N GLN A 590 -6.38 -35.22 -11.89
CA GLN A 590 -5.36 -35.43 -10.84
C GLN A 590 -5.95 -35.35 -9.42
N ASP A 591 -7.16 -34.82 -9.26
CA ASP A 591 -7.88 -34.76 -7.99
C ASP A 591 -8.61 -36.08 -7.69
N ALA A 592 -9.07 -36.23 -6.44
CA ALA A 592 -9.91 -37.37 -6.07
C ALA A 592 -11.13 -37.50 -6.99
N ALA A 593 -11.49 -38.74 -7.38
CA ALA A 593 -12.47 -39.02 -8.44
C ALA A 593 -13.84 -38.29 -8.29
N GLY A 594 -14.29 -38.04 -7.06
CA GLY A 594 -15.53 -37.29 -6.80
C GLY A 594 -15.43 -35.79 -7.13
N ASN A 595 -14.27 -35.17 -6.93
CA ASN A 595 -14.04 -33.76 -7.22
C ASN A 595 -13.89 -33.52 -8.73
N ALA A 596 -13.26 -34.45 -9.44
CA ALA A 596 -13.01 -34.36 -10.88
C ALA A 596 -14.32 -34.39 -11.70
N ALA A 597 -15.25 -35.31 -11.40
CA ALA A 597 -16.55 -35.35 -12.08
C ALA A 597 -17.37 -34.08 -11.84
N HIS A 598 -17.31 -33.52 -10.64
CA HIS A 598 -17.94 -32.24 -10.32
C HIS A 598 -17.31 -31.08 -11.11
N ALA A 599 -15.99 -31.04 -11.22
CA ALA A 599 -15.27 -30.03 -11.99
C ALA A 599 -15.62 -30.08 -13.49
N ILE A 600 -15.71 -31.28 -14.08
CA ILE A 600 -16.10 -31.48 -15.49
C ILE A 600 -17.52 -30.96 -15.75
N ARG A 601 -18.47 -31.26 -14.85
CA ARG A 601 -19.84 -30.74 -14.93
C ARG A 601 -19.87 -29.22 -14.93
N LEU A 602 -19.10 -28.58 -14.02
CA LEU A 602 -18.98 -27.12 -13.97
C LEU A 602 -18.33 -26.54 -15.22
N LEU A 603 -17.37 -27.24 -15.83
CA LEU A 603 -16.78 -26.81 -17.10
C LEU A 603 -17.83 -26.76 -18.22
N GLY A 604 -18.72 -27.75 -18.31
CA GLY A 604 -19.79 -27.77 -19.31
C GLY A 604 -20.83 -26.64 -19.15
N GLU A 605 -20.97 -26.07 -17.96
CA GLU A 605 -21.77 -24.86 -17.72
C GLU A 605 -21.07 -23.60 -18.26
N ILE A 606 -19.73 -23.59 -18.28
CA ILE A 606 -18.91 -22.43 -18.66
C ILE A 606 -18.61 -22.43 -20.17
N VAL A 607 -18.30 -23.61 -20.72
CA VAL A 607 -17.98 -23.80 -22.13
C VAL A 607 -18.99 -24.82 -22.70
N PRO A 608 -20.13 -24.37 -23.24
CA PRO A 608 -21.12 -25.27 -23.80
C PRO A 608 -20.55 -25.98 -25.04
N ASP A 609 -20.25 -27.27 -24.88
CA ASP A 609 -19.75 -28.12 -25.94
C ASP A 609 -20.32 -29.54 -25.74
N PRO A 610 -21.16 -30.03 -26.67
CA PRO A 610 -21.82 -31.33 -26.54
C PRO A 610 -20.85 -32.52 -26.59
N ASP A 611 -19.62 -32.30 -27.06
CA ASP A 611 -18.61 -33.35 -27.20
C ASP A 611 -17.71 -33.48 -25.96
N LEU A 612 -17.90 -32.67 -24.90
CA LEU A 612 -17.12 -32.78 -23.66
C LEU A 612 -17.35 -34.13 -22.95
N PRO A 613 -16.29 -34.71 -22.35
CA PRO A 613 -16.42 -35.97 -21.63
C PRO A 613 -17.31 -35.81 -20.39
N ALA A 614 -18.14 -36.81 -20.10
CA ALA A 614 -19.03 -36.78 -18.93
C ALA A 614 -18.33 -37.31 -17.65
N THR A 615 -17.29 -38.11 -17.80
CA THR A 615 -16.58 -38.75 -16.68
C THR A 615 -15.05 -38.65 -16.82
N VAL A 616 -14.33 -38.91 -15.71
CA VAL A 616 -12.86 -38.91 -15.70
C VAL A 616 -12.26 -39.99 -16.64
N PRO A 617 -12.76 -41.25 -16.66
CA PRO A 617 -12.30 -42.24 -17.64
C PRO A 617 -12.46 -41.79 -19.09
N ASP A 618 -13.56 -41.12 -19.42
CA ASP A 618 -13.81 -40.61 -20.78
C ASP A 618 -12.85 -39.47 -21.15
N SER A 619 -12.28 -38.78 -20.15
CA SER A 619 -11.39 -37.63 -20.36
C SER A 619 -10.05 -38.05 -20.99
N GLU A 620 -9.47 -39.21 -20.64
CA GLU A 620 -8.21 -39.65 -21.29
C GLU A 620 -8.42 -39.97 -22.77
N ALA A 621 -9.52 -40.66 -23.12
CA ALA A 621 -9.85 -40.93 -24.52
C ALA A 621 -10.15 -39.63 -25.30
N TRP A 622 -10.86 -38.70 -24.66
CA TRP A 622 -11.16 -37.39 -25.23
C TRP A 622 -9.89 -36.58 -25.49
N LEU A 623 -8.98 -36.51 -24.52
CA LEU A 623 -7.69 -35.80 -24.65
C LEU A 623 -6.83 -36.38 -25.79
N ALA A 624 -6.82 -37.70 -25.96
CA ALA A 624 -6.10 -38.34 -27.05
C ALA A 624 -6.69 -38.01 -28.43
N ALA A 625 -8.02 -37.79 -28.53
CA ALA A 625 -8.68 -37.40 -29.77
C ALA A 625 -8.58 -35.89 -30.06
N HIS A 626 -8.42 -35.05 -29.04
CA HIS A 626 -8.44 -33.58 -29.12
C HIS A 626 -7.06 -32.96 -28.80
N ARG A 627 -5.98 -33.58 -29.28
CA ARG A 627 -4.63 -33.02 -29.08
C ARG A 627 -4.51 -31.69 -29.80
N ALA A 628 -3.94 -30.71 -29.10
CA ALA A 628 -3.61 -29.42 -29.68
C ALA A 628 -2.65 -29.59 -30.87
N PRO A 629 -2.91 -28.96 -32.04
CA PRO A 629 -1.97 -28.98 -33.15
C PRO A 629 -0.68 -28.25 -32.78
N GLU A 630 0.47 -28.84 -33.12
CA GLU A 630 1.79 -28.23 -32.87
C GLU A 630 2.55 -27.89 -34.17
N PRO A 631 3.60 -27.05 -34.11
CA PRO A 631 4.49 -26.82 -35.24
C PRO A 631 4.96 -28.12 -35.91
N PRO A 632 5.04 -28.19 -37.25
CA PRO A 632 5.25 -29.47 -37.96
C PRO A 632 6.50 -30.26 -37.53
N ALA A 633 7.58 -29.56 -37.15
CA ALA A 633 8.79 -30.21 -36.64
C ALA A 633 8.58 -30.82 -35.24
N PHE A 634 7.88 -30.09 -34.38
CA PHE A 634 7.54 -30.54 -33.03
C PHE A 634 6.52 -31.67 -33.06
N GLU A 635 5.53 -31.63 -33.95
CA GLU A 635 4.55 -32.73 -34.10
C GLU A 635 5.23 -34.06 -34.46
N ARG A 636 6.20 -34.06 -35.39
CA ARG A 636 6.98 -35.26 -35.71
C ARG A 636 7.79 -35.78 -34.52
N ALA A 637 8.30 -34.87 -33.68
CA ALA A 637 8.99 -35.22 -32.44
C ALA A 637 8.03 -35.86 -31.44
N LEU A 638 6.81 -35.32 -31.29
CA LEU A 638 5.76 -35.89 -30.46
C LEU A 638 5.32 -37.27 -30.93
N ASP A 639 5.13 -37.49 -32.23
CA ASP A 639 4.81 -38.82 -32.77
C ASP A 639 5.90 -39.85 -32.45
N THR A 640 7.16 -39.47 -32.64
CA THR A 640 8.30 -40.34 -32.30
C THR A 640 8.35 -40.61 -30.78
N ALA A 641 8.09 -39.59 -29.96
CA ALA A 641 8.07 -39.72 -28.50
C ALA A 641 6.91 -40.61 -28.02
N ARG A 642 5.72 -40.52 -28.64
CA ARG A 642 4.58 -41.41 -28.37
C ARG A 642 4.92 -42.86 -28.68
N ASP A 643 5.57 -43.14 -29.81
CA ASP A 643 5.99 -44.50 -30.19
C ASP A 643 7.04 -45.09 -29.23
N LEU A 644 7.95 -44.24 -28.72
CA LEU A 644 8.92 -44.63 -27.70
C LEU A 644 8.25 -44.87 -26.33
N ALA A 645 7.35 -43.98 -25.93
CA ALA A 645 6.59 -44.10 -24.69
C ALA A 645 5.72 -45.37 -24.66
N ALA A 646 5.07 -45.71 -25.77
CA ALA A 646 4.28 -46.94 -25.91
C ALA A 646 5.11 -48.23 -25.72
N ARG A 647 6.43 -48.15 -25.91
CA ARG A 647 7.39 -49.24 -25.67
C ARG A 647 8.06 -49.16 -24.28
N GLY A 648 7.67 -48.19 -23.45
CA GLY A 648 8.26 -47.95 -22.12
C GLY A 648 9.58 -47.19 -22.13
N ALA A 649 10.04 -46.68 -23.28
CA ALA A 649 11.29 -45.93 -23.41
C ALA A 649 11.10 -44.45 -23.08
N THR A 650 10.75 -44.13 -21.83
CA THR A 650 10.36 -42.77 -21.40
C THR A 650 11.48 -41.76 -21.44
N ASP A 651 12.73 -42.17 -21.16
CA ASP A 651 13.89 -41.27 -21.24
C ASP A 651 14.26 -40.94 -22.69
N ASP A 652 14.23 -41.92 -23.59
CA ASP A 652 14.45 -41.71 -25.03
C ASP A 652 13.34 -40.83 -25.62
N ALA A 653 12.09 -41.04 -25.20
CA ALA A 653 10.96 -40.20 -25.61
C ALA A 653 11.17 -38.74 -25.17
N TRP A 654 11.64 -38.51 -23.93
CA TRP A 654 11.97 -37.16 -23.48
C TRP A 654 13.13 -36.55 -24.25
N ALA A 655 14.20 -37.30 -24.53
CA ALA A 655 15.35 -36.77 -25.27
C ALA A 655 14.97 -36.27 -26.67
N VAL A 656 13.98 -36.90 -27.32
CA VAL A 656 13.42 -36.43 -28.59
C VAL A 656 12.67 -35.10 -28.41
N ILE A 657 11.85 -34.97 -27.37
CA ILE A 657 11.11 -33.73 -27.05
C ILE A 657 12.08 -32.61 -26.67
N GLU A 658 13.01 -32.89 -25.77
CA GLU A 658 14.03 -31.96 -25.27
C GLU A 658 14.82 -31.31 -26.42
N LYS A 659 15.22 -32.13 -27.39
CA LYS A 659 15.92 -31.65 -28.58
C LYS A 659 15.06 -30.75 -29.48
N ALA A 660 13.75 -30.98 -29.52
CA ALA A 660 12.83 -30.23 -30.36
C ALA A 660 12.31 -28.94 -29.69
N LEU A 661 12.38 -28.82 -28.36
CA LEU A 661 11.88 -27.67 -27.60
C LEU A 661 12.46 -26.31 -28.04
N PRO A 662 13.77 -26.17 -28.32
CA PRO A 662 14.32 -24.89 -28.80
C PRO A 662 13.80 -24.46 -30.17
N GLU A 663 13.28 -25.40 -30.97
CA GLU A 663 12.72 -25.12 -32.31
C GLU A 663 11.20 -24.90 -32.25
N TRP A 664 10.56 -25.15 -31.10
CA TRP A 664 9.13 -24.87 -30.93
C TRP A 664 8.89 -23.36 -30.99
N TYR A 665 7.89 -22.94 -31.75
CA TYR A 665 7.46 -21.55 -31.87
C TYR A 665 5.95 -21.44 -31.60
N PRO A 666 5.47 -20.30 -31.10
CA PRO A 666 4.06 -20.14 -30.75
C PRO A 666 3.15 -20.19 -32.00
N PRO A 667 2.19 -21.14 -32.11
CA PRO A 667 1.31 -21.23 -33.26
C PRO A 667 0.23 -20.12 -33.28
N ALA A 668 -0.06 -19.52 -32.12
CA ALA A 668 -0.99 -18.40 -31.95
C ALA A 668 -0.46 -17.41 -30.88
N PRO A 669 -0.97 -16.15 -30.82
CA PRO A 669 -0.51 -15.14 -29.87
C PRO A 669 -0.58 -15.59 -28.40
N HIS A 670 -1.66 -16.26 -28.01
CA HIS A 670 -1.90 -16.73 -26.64
C HIS A 670 -1.34 -18.14 -26.35
N ARG A 671 -0.47 -18.66 -27.22
CA ARG A 671 0.25 -19.93 -27.02
C ARG A 671 1.69 -19.62 -26.63
N ILE A 672 2.04 -19.76 -25.35
CA ILE A 672 3.40 -19.45 -24.87
C ILE A 672 4.20 -20.69 -24.44
N ALA A 673 3.54 -21.85 -24.39
CA ALA A 673 4.15 -23.13 -24.05
C ALA A 673 3.44 -24.28 -24.80
N PRO A 674 4.12 -25.42 -25.03
CA PRO A 674 3.52 -26.59 -25.66
C PRO A 674 2.66 -27.36 -24.64
N VAL A 675 1.44 -26.89 -24.35
CA VAL A 675 0.52 -27.50 -23.36
C VAL A 675 0.21 -28.97 -23.64
N VAL A 676 0.34 -29.43 -24.88
CA VAL A 676 0.23 -30.85 -25.26
C VAL A 676 1.15 -31.75 -24.43
N LEU A 677 2.30 -31.24 -23.95
CA LEU A 677 3.20 -32.00 -23.08
C LEU A 677 2.57 -32.36 -21.73
N LEU A 678 1.63 -31.55 -21.24
CA LEU A 678 0.90 -31.82 -20.00
C LEU A 678 -0.34 -32.68 -20.23
N THR A 679 -0.99 -32.49 -21.39
CA THR A 679 -2.35 -32.99 -21.65
C THR A 679 -2.41 -34.29 -22.44
N ASP A 680 -1.38 -34.64 -23.22
CA ASP A 680 -1.35 -35.88 -24.00
C ASP A 680 -1.21 -37.11 -23.08
N PRO A 681 -2.21 -38.00 -23.01
CA PRO A 681 -2.15 -39.16 -22.12
C PRO A 681 -0.97 -40.10 -22.42
N ALA A 682 -0.53 -40.15 -23.68
CA ALA A 682 0.61 -40.99 -24.08
C ALA A 682 1.95 -40.49 -23.50
N LEU A 683 2.02 -39.22 -23.08
CA LEU A 683 3.23 -38.59 -22.53
C LEU A 683 3.21 -38.52 -21.01
N LYS A 684 2.16 -39.02 -20.34
CA LYS A 684 1.97 -38.93 -18.89
C LYS A 684 3.15 -39.45 -18.06
N GLU A 685 3.76 -40.56 -18.48
CA GLU A 685 4.94 -41.15 -17.82
C GLU A 685 6.27 -40.57 -18.34
N VAL A 686 6.24 -39.82 -19.44
CA VAL A 686 7.41 -39.16 -20.05
C VAL A 686 7.65 -37.80 -19.40
N VAL A 687 6.61 -36.98 -19.27
CA VAL A 687 6.67 -35.59 -18.80
C VAL A 687 6.47 -35.55 -17.29
N THR A 688 7.58 -35.74 -16.56
CA THR A 688 7.64 -35.55 -15.11
C THR A 688 7.54 -34.07 -14.73
N PRO A 689 7.24 -33.71 -13.47
CA PRO A 689 7.23 -32.31 -13.03
C PRO A 689 8.54 -31.56 -13.33
N ARG A 690 9.70 -32.23 -13.19
CA ARG A 690 11.01 -31.64 -13.54
C ARG A 690 11.09 -31.31 -15.02
N ARG A 691 10.62 -32.22 -15.88
CA ARG A 691 10.62 -32.09 -17.34
C ARG A 691 9.62 -31.04 -17.82
N ALA A 692 8.45 -30.95 -17.19
CA ALA A 692 7.50 -29.87 -17.44
C ALA A 692 8.11 -28.49 -17.15
N ARG A 693 8.82 -28.34 -16.02
CA ARG A 693 9.57 -27.10 -15.73
C ARG A 693 10.63 -26.84 -16.80
N GLU A 694 11.46 -27.83 -17.10
CA GLU A 694 12.50 -27.73 -18.15
C GLU A 694 11.92 -27.25 -19.49
N ALA A 695 10.71 -27.72 -19.85
CA ALA A 695 10.02 -27.29 -21.06
C ALA A 695 9.74 -25.79 -21.11
N VAL A 696 9.36 -25.14 -20.01
CA VAL A 696 9.07 -23.69 -20.00
C VAL A 696 10.31 -22.82 -19.76
N PHE A 697 11.35 -23.35 -19.12
CA PHE A 697 12.64 -22.66 -18.94
C PHE A 697 13.55 -22.74 -20.18
N THR A 698 13.24 -23.61 -21.15
CA THR A 698 13.96 -23.68 -22.42
C THR A 698 13.53 -22.53 -23.35
N PRO A 699 14.44 -21.69 -23.87
CA PRO A 699 14.09 -20.65 -24.85
C PRO A 699 13.46 -21.24 -26.12
N LYS A 700 12.49 -20.54 -26.70
CA LYS A 700 11.71 -20.96 -27.86
C LYS A 700 12.21 -20.32 -29.16
N GLY A 701 11.96 -20.99 -30.27
CA GLY A 701 12.32 -20.55 -31.60
C GLY A 701 11.36 -19.50 -32.15
N GLU A 702 11.80 -18.81 -33.20
CA GLU A 702 10.96 -17.89 -33.96
C GLU A 702 10.25 -18.60 -35.11
N ARG A 703 9.08 -18.09 -35.50
CA ARG A 703 8.30 -18.68 -36.60
C ARG A 703 9.05 -18.48 -37.93
N PRO A 704 9.30 -19.54 -38.72
CA PRO A 704 9.95 -19.40 -40.02
C PRO A 704 9.13 -18.48 -40.95
N GLY A 705 9.75 -17.41 -41.45
CA GLY A 705 9.14 -16.47 -42.40
C GLY A 705 8.43 -15.25 -41.80
N ALA A 706 8.55 -14.98 -40.50
CA ALA A 706 8.18 -13.71 -39.90
C ALA A 706 9.34 -12.71 -40.04
N GLU A 707 9.48 -12.05 -41.19
CA GLU A 707 10.40 -10.91 -41.32
C GLU A 707 9.71 -9.64 -40.80
N GLY A 708 10.36 -8.96 -39.83
CA GLY A 708 10.34 -7.51 -39.58
C GLY A 708 9.03 -6.85 -39.20
#